data_AF-A0AA38YQD1-F1
#
_entry.id   AF-A0AA38YQD1-F1
#
_cell.length_a   1.000
_cell.length_b   1.000
_cell.length_c   1.000
_cell.angle_alpha   90.00
_cell.angle_beta   90.00
_cell.angle_gamma   90.00
#
_symmetry.space_group_name_H-M   'P 1'
#
loop_
_entity.id
_entity.type
_entity.pdbx_description
1 polymer ?
#
loop_
_entity_poly.entity_id
_entity_poly.type
_entity_poly.pdbx_seq_one_letter_code
_entity_poly.pdbx_strand_id
1 'polypeptide(L)'
;MNLKHLLSRQTIKGLSRFNGRILSPYSYIYKDSFAITTPISHSIYSSGSYDSTFQNLAYPKLAPSSNRYAHSLPETKLGGSGTDPELESDDSDEGTMNEFLSRFVWIMRGKLMEVYTDCDKQTIDGMLLIIVRKVVSEMEKGGLEQMLGAAVAAPSQDFSEDLWKTVWEVSNLVLDDMKKARNKEKMKGFLQSEEVKEMSRFAGEIGIRGDMLRELRFKWAREKMEESEFYQSLEHLREEAQAEEGEVVVGNEEVIGDDLVEDEKKEKVVSLPKRHGKIRYKIYGLDLSDPKWTEVADKVHERVEIIWPQEPKPISGKCKLITERILNMKEEDDPSPLLDEWAELLQPSRIDWITLLDRLKENNSHLYFKVAELVLSKESFQTNIRDYSKLIDVHAKENRLEDAERILKKMNENDILPDILTSTVVVHMYSKAGNLERAKEAFEGLRSQGFQPDTRVYNSMIMAYVNAGQPKLGESLMREMEARDIKPTKEIYMSLLQSFAQRGDVGGAQRISTTMQFAGFQPSLESCTLLVEAYGQAGDPEQARNSFDYMIKVGHRPDDRCTASMIAAYEKKNLLDKALNLLLQLEKDGFEPGVATYAVLVDWLGKLQLVDEAEQLLGKIAEQGEAPPFKVHVSLCDMYSRAGVEKKALQALGVVEAKKEQLNPEDFERIIKGLIAGGFVQDARRIHGVMETQGLTTSEQLKITLMSSQAVGRERPTLR
;
A
#
# COMPACT_ATOMS: atom_id res chain seq x y z
N MET A 1 64.63 -12.42 -6.21
CA MET A 1 63.95 -11.21 -5.68
C MET A 1 63.64 -10.29 -6.84
N ASN A 2 62.37 -10.12 -7.19
CA ASN A 2 61.94 -9.42 -8.40
C ASN A 2 61.83 -7.91 -8.14
N LEU A 3 62.32 -7.04 -9.03
CA LEU A 3 62.38 -5.58 -8.85
C LEU A 3 61.01 -4.96 -8.50
N LYS A 4 59.93 -5.58 -8.99
CA LYS A 4 58.53 -5.22 -8.69
C LYS A 4 58.15 -5.37 -7.21
N HIS A 5 58.72 -6.37 -6.52
CA HIS A 5 58.51 -6.60 -5.08
C HIS A 5 59.19 -5.54 -4.20
N LEU A 6 60.23 -4.89 -4.72
CA LEU A 6 61.00 -3.86 -4.01
C LEU A 6 60.29 -2.51 -4.10
N LEU A 7 59.72 -2.20 -5.28
CA LEU A 7 58.90 -1.02 -5.51
C LEU A 7 57.57 -1.08 -4.74
N SER A 8 56.89 -2.24 -4.72
CA SER A 8 55.67 -2.42 -3.92
C SER A 8 55.92 -2.28 -2.42
N ARG A 9 57.07 -2.75 -1.92
CA ARG A 9 57.51 -2.54 -0.53
C ARG A 9 57.75 -1.08 -0.18
N GLN A 10 58.23 -0.26 -1.13
CA GLN A 10 58.42 1.17 -0.90
C GLN A 10 57.09 1.93 -0.85
N THR A 11 56.12 1.60 -1.71
CA THR A 11 54.77 2.19 -1.69
C THR A 11 53.96 1.76 -0.47
N ILE A 12 54.02 0.49 -0.04
CA ILE A 12 53.39 0.02 1.21
C ILE A 12 54.00 0.73 2.44
N LYS A 13 55.33 0.91 2.47
CA LYS A 13 55.99 1.73 3.51
C LYS A 13 55.62 3.21 3.45
N GLY A 14 55.12 3.70 2.31
CA GLY A 14 54.54 5.05 2.18
C GLY A 14 53.21 5.16 2.93
N LEU A 15 52.31 4.19 2.74
CA LEU A 15 51.02 4.06 3.44
C LEU A 15 51.16 3.86 4.96
N SER A 16 52.30 3.32 5.41
CA SER A 16 52.61 3.16 6.84
C SER A 16 53.24 4.40 7.48
N ARG A 17 53.83 5.31 6.68
CA ARG A 17 54.59 6.49 7.19
C ARG A 17 53.76 7.77 7.26
N PHE A 18 52.64 7.88 6.54
CA PHE A 18 51.81 9.08 6.55
C PHE A 18 50.83 9.15 7.74
N ASN A 19 50.36 8.01 8.27
CA ASN A 19 49.51 7.97 9.48
C ASN A 19 50.25 8.33 10.79
N GLY A 20 51.58 8.50 10.76
CA GLY A 20 52.42 8.72 11.95
C GLY A 20 52.55 10.17 12.42
N ARG A 21 51.81 11.13 11.87
CA ARG A 21 51.78 12.53 12.35
C ARG A 21 50.43 12.87 12.96
N ILE A 22 50.19 12.38 14.18
CA ILE A 22 49.20 12.96 15.08
C ILE A 22 49.92 13.40 16.36
N LEU A 23 49.89 14.71 16.60
CA LEU A 23 49.76 15.46 17.87
C LEU A 23 50.19 16.92 17.58
N SER A 24 49.37 17.94 17.86
CA SER A 24 48.99 18.31 19.22
C SER A 24 47.67 19.10 19.29
N PRO A 25 46.91 18.99 20.40
CA PRO A 25 45.61 19.61 20.63
C PRO A 25 45.73 21.07 21.10
N TYR A 26 44.91 21.97 20.53
CA TYR A 26 44.49 23.19 21.22
C TYR A 26 43.03 23.51 20.89
N SER A 27 42.28 23.66 21.97
CA SER A 27 40.92 24.14 22.09
C SER A 27 40.64 25.45 21.33
N TYR A 28 39.48 25.54 20.68
CA TYR A 28 38.69 26.77 20.68
C TYR A 28 37.22 26.44 20.95
N ILE A 29 36.81 26.76 22.17
CA ILE A 29 35.42 26.95 22.58
C ILE A 29 35.01 28.34 22.12
N TYR A 30 33.85 28.48 21.48
CA TYR A 30 32.97 29.62 21.73
C TYR A 30 31.51 29.18 21.62
N LYS A 31 30.79 29.37 22.73
CA LYS A 31 29.33 29.39 22.83
C LYS A 31 28.83 30.70 22.21
N ASP A 32 27.67 30.72 21.57
CA ASP A 32 26.40 31.09 22.20
C ASP A 32 25.26 31.25 21.18
N SER A 33 24.09 30.87 21.67
CA SER A 33 22.72 31.06 21.20
C SER A 33 22.36 32.46 20.70
N PHE A 34 21.40 32.56 19.76
CA PHE A 34 20.10 33.23 19.97
C PHE A 34 19.14 32.94 18.80
N ALA A 35 17.92 32.51 19.13
CA ALA A 35 16.75 32.58 18.26
C ALA A 35 16.03 33.93 18.50
N ILE A 36 15.36 34.48 17.47
CA ILE A 36 13.99 35.04 17.49
C ILE A 36 13.67 35.80 16.16
N THR A 37 12.49 35.49 15.60
CA THR A 37 11.57 36.22 14.67
C THR A 37 11.91 36.49 13.18
N THR A 38 11.25 35.70 12.31
CA THR A 38 10.34 35.98 11.15
C THR A 38 10.23 37.41 10.53
N PRO A 39 9.59 37.57 9.35
CA PRO A 39 10.15 37.52 8.00
C PRO A 39 9.90 38.85 7.22
N ILE A 40 10.44 39.03 6.01
CA ILE A 40 9.81 39.85 4.94
C ILE A 40 10.53 39.58 3.61
N SER A 41 9.68 39.45 2.60
CA SER A 41 9.85 39.49 1.15
C SER A 41 10.92 40.47 0.64
N HIS A 42 11.61 40.13 -0.45
CA HIS A 42 11.57 40.89 -1.70
C HIS A 42 12.38 40.19 -2.81
N SER A 43 11.69 40.01 -3.93
CA SER A 43 12.22 39.81 -5.28
C SER A 43 13.25 40.88 -5.66
N ILE A 44 14.21 40.54 -6.53
CA ILE A 44 14.61 41.35 -7.70
C ILE A 44 15.28 40.47 -8.77
N TYR A 45 14.98 40.87 -10.00
CA TYR A 45 15.25 40.40 -11.35
C TYR A 45 16.71 40.26 -11.80
N SER A 46 16.90 39.46 -12.85
CA SER A 46 17.55 39.82 -14.13
C SER A 46 17.58 38.57 -15.04
N SER A 47 17.44 38.56 -16.37
CA SER A 47 16.86 39.41 -17.42
C SER A 47 17.00 38.60 -18.72
N GLY A 48 16.14 38.84 -19.70
CA GLY A 48 16.22 38.19 -21.03
C GLY A 48 15.10 38.70 -21.93
N SER A 49 15.35 39.82 -22.58
CA SER A 49 14.45 40.57 -23.49
C SER A 49 14.59 40.06 -24.94
N TYR A 50 13.46 40.01 -25.66
CA TYR A 50 13.40 40.38 -27.09
C TYR A 50 12.11 41.18 -27.36
N ASP A 51 12.31 42.34 -28.00
CA ASP A 51 11.36 43.37 -28.43
C ASP A 51 10.49 42.95 -29.63
N SER A 52 9.25 43.45 -29.71
CA SER A 52 8.90 44.59 -30.59
C SER A 52 7.38 44.80 -30.76
N THR A 53 7.07 46.08 -30.92
CA THR A 53 5.82 46.84 -30.85
C THR A 53 5.00 46.87 -32.14
N PHE A 54 3.67 47.05 -32.04
CA PHE A 54 2.90 48.00 -32.86
C PHE A 54 1.57 48.42 -32.18
N GLN A 55 1.19 49.68 -32.42
CA GLN A 55 0.22 50.51 -31.70
C GLN A 55 -1.18 50.60 -32.33
N ASN A 56 -2.14 51.02 -31.48
CA ASN A 56 -3.32 51.89 -31.72
C ASN A 56 -4.58 51.39 -32.45
N LEU A 57 -5.73 51.40 -31.74
CA LEU A 57 -6.81 52.39 -31.91
C LEU A 57 -7.87 52.28 -30.79
N ALA A 58 -8.56 53.39 -30.52
CA ALA A 58 -9.22 53.75 -29.26
C ALA A 58 -10.77 53.86 -29.34
N TYR A 59 -11.46 53.34 -28.30
CA TYR A 59 -12.72 53.74 -27.60
C TYR A 59 -14.06 54.03 -28.35
N PRO A 60 -15.28 54.09 -27.71
CA PRO A 60 -15.71 53.80 -26.31
C PRO A 60 -17.06 53.02 -26.09
N LYS A 61 -17.24 52.53 -24.84
CA LYS A 61 -18.44 52.43 -23.94
C LYS A 61 -19.80 51.90 -24.44
N LEU A 62 -20.37 50.93 -23.70
CA LEU A 62 -21.50 51.13 -22.73
C LEU A 62 -21.87 49.82 -22.02
N ALA A 63 -21.93 49.86 -20.69
CA ALA A 63 -22.50 48.81 -19.84
C ALA A 63 -24.03 48.98 -19.70
N PRO A 64 -24.73 47.93 -19.25
CA PRO A 64 -25.73 48.17 -18.23
C PRO A 64 -25.53 47.26 -17.01
N SER A 65 -25.61 47.94 -15.86
CA SER A 65 -25.75 47.44 -14.51
C SER A 65 -27.01 46.61 -14.30
N SER A 66 -26.96 45.60 -13.44
CA SER A 66 -28.13 45.10 -12.72
C SER A 66 -27.72 44.77 -11.29
N ASN A 67 -28.18 45.63 -10.37
CA ASN A 67 -28.05 45.50 -8.92
C ASN A 67 -28.76 44.25 -8.42
N ARG A 68 -28.04 43.40 -7.68
CA ARG A 68 -28.61 42.39 -6.78
C ARG A 68 -28.68 43.02 -5.39
N TYR A 69 -29.89 43.25 -4.89
CA TYR A 69 -30.10 43.53 -3.47
C TYR A 69 -30.48 42.24 -2.76
N ALA A 70 -29.69 41.90 -1.74
CA ALA A 70 -29.94 40.84 -0.79
C ALA A 70 -30.84 41.38 0.33
N HIS A 71 -31.90 40.66 0.68
CA HIS A 71 -32.63 40.89 1.93
C HIS A 71 -32.06 39.95 3.00
N SER A 72 -31.25 40.53 3.87
CA SER A 72 -30.87 39.97 5.18
C SER A 72 -31.94 40.37 6.21
N LEU A 73 -32.44 39.42 7.01
CA LEU A 73 -33.11 39.74 8.27
C LEU A 73 -32.10 39.72 9.44
N PRO A 74 -32.31 40.51 10.50
CA PRO A 74 -31.27 40.84 11.48
C PRO A 74 -31.21 39.86 12.65
N GLU A 75 -29.98 39.53 13.05
CA GLU A 75 -29.64 38.84 14.30
C GLU A 75 -30.10 39.66 15.53
N THR A 76 -30.72 38.99 16.51
CA THR A 76 -30.81 39.46 17.90
C THR A 76 -30.09 38.47 18.80
N LYS A 77 -29.13 38.98 19.57
CA LYS A 77 -28.38 38.26 20.62
C LYS A 77 -28.97 38.63 22.00
N LEU A 78 -29.16 37.64 22.88
CA LEU A 78 -28.48 37.54 24.19
C LEU A 78 -29.08 36.45 25.11
N GLY A 79 -28.17 35.67 25.73
CA GLY A 79 -28.30 35.19 27.11
C GLY A 79 -28.91 33.80 27.32
N GLY A 80 -28.08 32.83 27.74
CA GLY A 80 -28.50 31.46 27.98
C GLY A 80 -28.96 31.13 29.40
N SER A 81 -29.66 30.00 29.53
CA SER A 81 -29.50 28.99 30.59
C SER A 81 -30.21 27.72 30.12
N GLY A 82 -29.62 26.56 30.39
CA GLY A 82 -30.14 25.28 29.93
C GLY A 82 -31.47 24.88 30.55
N THR A 83 -32.28 24.21 29.72
CA THR A 83 -33.23 23.13 30.01
C THR A 83 -33.81 22.73 28.65
N ASP A 84 -33.96 21.43 28.39
CA ASP A 84 -34.64 20.88 27.21
C ASP A 84 -36.00 21.55 26.97
N PRO A 85 -36.47 21.58 25.72
CA PRO A 85 -37.90 21.44 25.49
C PRO A 85 -38.23 20.31 24.53
N GLU A 86 -39.11 19.46 25.03
CA GLU A 86 -40.05 18.61 24.31
C GLU A 86 -40.80 19.40 23.22
N LEU A 87 -41.12 18.67 22.12
CA LEU A 87 -42.33 18.78 21.30
C LEU A 87 -42.88 20.20 21.04
N GLU A 88 -42.55 20.77 19.89
CA GLU A 88 -43.41 21.76 19.22
C GLU A 88 -43.76 21.27 17.81
N SER A 89 -45.00 20.80 17.69
CA SER A 89 -45.75 20.62 16.46
C SER A 89 -46.35 21.96 16.01
N ASP A 90 -46.42 22.15 14.68
CA ASP A 90 -47.49 22.87 13.94
C ASP A 90 -47.23 24.26 13.31
N ASP A 91 -46.02 24.86 13.37
CA ASP A 91 -45.75 26.18 12.74
C ASP A 91 -45.08 26.13 11.32
N SER A 92 -44.80 24.95 10.74
CA SER A 92 -44.03 24.84 9.47
C SER A 92 -44.83 25.11 8.20
N ASP A 93 -46.14 24.90 8.22
CA ASP A 93 -46.98 24.93 7.01
C ASP A 93 -47.36 26.36 6.60
N GLU A 94 -47.59 27.25 7.57
CA GLU A 94 -47.93 28.65 7.30
C GLU A 94 -46.76 29.42 6.65
N GLY A 95 -45.53 29.11 7.05
CA GLY A 95 -44.31 29.68 6.45
C GLY A 95 -44.08 29.24 4.99
N THR A 96 -44.34 27.96 4.69
CA THR A 96 -44.20 27.39 3.34
C THR A 96 -45.27 27.95 2.39
N MET A 97 -46.49 28.11 2.89
CA MET A 97 -47.60 28.71 2.16
C MET A 97 -47.35 30.19 1.85
N ASN A 98 -46.84 30.96 2.82
CA ASN A 98 -46.50 32.36 2.62
C ASN A 98 -45.38 32.57 1.59
N GLU A 99 -44.37 31.68 1.57
CA GLU A 99 -43.33 31.68 0.54
C GLU A 99 -43.90 31.38 -0.86
N PHE A 100 -44.74 30.35 -0.97
CA PHE A 100 -45.41 29.99 -2.22
C PHE A 100 -46.24 31.15 -2.76
N LEU A 101 -47.11 31.74 -1.93
CA LEU A 101 -48.00 32.84 -2.32
C LEU A 101 -47.21 34.08 -2.76
N SER A 102 -46.10 34.38 -2.09
CA SER A 102 -45.25 35.52 -2.45
C SER A 102 -44.65 35.37 -3.86
N ARG A 103 -44.12 34.18 -4.19
CA ARG A 103 -43.57 33.87 -5.52
C ARG A 103 -44.67 33.78 -6.58
N PHE A 104 -45.81 33.17 -6.23
CA PHE A 104 -46.97 33.03 -7.11
C PHE A 104 -47.55 34.38 -7.52
N VAL A 105 -47.79 35.28 -6.55
CA VAL A 105 -48.31 36.63 -6.81
C VAL A 105 -47.36 37.42 -7.71
N TRP A 106 -46.05 37.30 -7.50
CA TRP A 106 -45.05 38.00 -8.30
C TRP A 106 -45.10 37.55 -9.78
N ILE A 107 -45.14 36.25 -10.04
CA ILE A 107 -45.19 35.69 -11.40
C ILE A 107 -46.55 35.96 -12.06
N MET A 108 -47.65 35.77 -11.35
CA MET A 108 -49.00 36.03 -11.87
C MET A 108 -49.22 37.50 -12.20
N ARG A 109 -48.68 38.42 -11.39
CA ARG A 109 -48.74 39.85 -11.68
C ARG A 109 -48.03 40.17 -13.00
N GLY A 110 -46.87 39.55 -13.24
CA GLY A 110 -46.16 39.66 -14.52
C GLY A 110 -47.00 39.22 -15.71
N LYS A 111 -47.57 38.01 -15.64
CA LYS A 111 -48.43 37.47 -16.70
C LYS A 111 -49.68 38.31 -16.95
N LEU A 112 -50.31 38.84 -15.90
CA LEU A 112 -51.50 39.70 -16.04
C LEU A 112 -51.16 41.05 -16.67
N MET A 113 -50.01 41.65 -16.35
CA MET A 113 -49.56 42.89 -16.99
C MET A 113 -49.22 42.70 -18.47
N GLU A 114 -48.74 41.52 -18.87
CA GLU A 114 -48.46 41.20 -20.27
C GLU A 114 -49.74 41.01 -21.11
N VAL A 115 -50.78 40.42 -20.52
CA VAL A 115 -52.06 40.15 -21.20
C VAL A 115 -52.97 41.38 -21.20
N TYR A 116 -52.96 42.17 -20.13
CA TYR A 116 -53.81 43.34 -19.93
C TYR A 116 -52.98 44.63 -19.86
N THR A 117 -52.39 45.01 -21.00
CA THR A 117 -51.46 46.16 -21.10
C THR A 117 -52.10 47.51 -20.81
N ASP A 118 -53.43 47.61 -20.95
CA ASP A 118 -54.19 48.86 -20.85
C ASP A 118 -54.91 49.03 -19.49
N CYS A 119 -54.76 48.07 -18.57
CA CYS A 119 -55.38 48.12 -17.24
C CYS A 119 -54.54 48.90 -16.23
N ASP A 120 -55.20 49.66 -15.35
CA ASP A 120 -54.54 50.33 -14.24
C ASP A 120 -54.10 49.31 -13.16
N LYS A 121 -53.07 49.68 -12.41
CA LYS A 121 -52.46 48.81 -11.40
C LYS A 121 -53.46 48.36 -10.32
N GLN A 122 -54.46 49.18 -9.99
CA GLN A 122 -55.46 48.82 -8.97
C GLN A 122 -56.41 47.74 -9.48
N THR A 123 -56.77 47.77 -10.76
CA THR A 123 -57.56 46.72 -11.41
C THR A 123 -56.80 45.39 -11.48
N ILE A 124 -55.50 45.40 -11.81
CA ILE A 124 -54.66 44.18 -11.81
C ILE A 124 -54.52 43.60 -10.40
N ASP A 125 -54.34 44.45 -9.39
CA ASP A 125 -54.26 44.02 -7.99
C ASP A 125 -55.59 43.45 -7.48
N GLY A 126 -56.72 44.00 -7.95
CA GLY A 126 -58.05 43.44 -7.73
C GLY A 126 -58.24 42.04 -8.34
N MET A 127 -57.78 41.84 -9.59
CA MET A 127 -57.80 40.53 -10.26
C MET A 127 -56.92 39.50 -9.53
N LEU A 128 -55.71 39.91 -9.10
CA LEU A 128 -54.80 39.06 -8.33
C LEU A 128 -55.42 38.61 -7.00
N LEU A 129 -56.11 39.49 -6.28
CA LEU A 129 -56.77 39.15 -5.02
C LEU A 129 -57.83 38.06 -5.19
N ILE A 130 -58.59 38.10 -6.28
CA ILE A 130 -59.62 37.08 -6.59
C ILE A 130 -58.94 35.74 -6.90
N ILE A 131 -57.89 35.75 -7.71
CA ILE A 131 -57.11 34.55 -8.07
C ILE A 131 -56.46 33.92 -6.83
N VAL A 132 -55.78 34.73 -6.01
CA VAL A 132 -55.10 34.27 -4.79
C VAL A 132 -56.07 33.69 -3.79
N ARG A 133 -57.22 34.34 -3.53
CA ARG A 133 -58.25 33.80 -2.62
C ARG A 133 -58.73 32.41 -3.04
N LYS A 134 -58.88 32.20 -4.35
CA LYS A 134 -59.31 30.91 -4.87
C LYS A 134 -58.19 29.87 -4.80
N VAL A 135 -56.94 30.23 -5.10
CA VAL A 135 -55.78 29.32 -4.94
C VAL A 135 -55.60 28.91 -3.47
N VAL A 136 -55.70 29.86 -2.54
CA VAL A 136 -55.68 29.58 -1.09
C VAL A 136 -56.81 28.64 -0.70
N SER A 137 -58.04 28.90 -1.15
CA SER A 137 -59.19 28.04 -0.86
C SER A 137 -59.07 26.62 -1.42
N GLU A 138 -58.37 26.42 -2.55
CA GLU A 138 -58.09 25.08 -3.08
C GLU A 138 -56.91 24.40 -2.36
N MET A 139 -55.90 25.18 -1.93
CA MET A 139 -54.80 24.67 -1.10
C MET A 139 -55.28 24.21 0.28
N GLU A 140 -56.23 24.91 0.90
CA GLU A 140 -56.84 24.53 2.18
C GLU A 140 -57.67 23.24 2.10
N LYS A 141 -58.14 22.84 0.91
CA LYS A 141 -59.00 21.65 0.72
C LYS A 141 -58.24 20.33 0.50
N GLY A 142 -56.98 20.38 0.10
CA GLY A 142 -56.22 19.17 -0.26
C GLY A 142 -54.71 19.27 -0.08
N GLY A 143 -54.19 20.36 0.49
CA GLY A 143 -52.74 20.54 0.58
C GLY A 143 -52.06 20.74 -0.79
N LEU A 144 -50.79 21.11 -0.72
CA LEU A 144 -50.02 21.59 -1.87
C LEU A 144 -49.71 20.50 -2.90
N GLU A 145 -49.66 19.23 -2.47
CA GLU A 145 -49.31 18.07 -3.30
C GLU A 145 -50.53 17.41 -3.95
N GLN A 146 -51.70 17.42 -3.30
CA GLN A 146 -52.93 16.79 -3.82
C GLN A 146 -53.57 17.66 -4.92
N MET A 147 -53.31 18.98 -4.91
CA MET A 147 -53.66 19.90 -6.00
C MET A 147 -52.95 19.53 -7.34
N LEU A 148 -51.87 18.75 -7.29
CA LEU A 148 -51.10 18.30 -8.46
C LEU A 148 -51.51 16.89 -8.95
N GLY A 149 -52.05 16.04 -8.07
CA GLY A 149 -52.42 14.66 -8.38
C GLY A 149 -53.80 14.51 -9.05
N ALA A 150 -54.69 15.47 -8.87
CA ALA A 150 -55.98 15.48 -9.54
C ALA A 150 -55.82 15.93 -11.00
N ALA A 151 -55.65 14.98 -11.91
CA ALA A 151 -55.79 15.22 -13.34
C ALA A 151 -57.15 15.87 -13.62
N VAL A 152 -57.14 17.19 -13.86
CA VAL A 152 -58.27 18.02 -14.32
C VAL A 152 -59.60 17.60 -13.67
N ALA A 153 -59.69 17.68 -12.34
CA ALA A 153 -61.02 17.77 -11.73
C ALA A 153 -61.65 19.07 -12.25
N ALA A 154 -62.81 18.93 -12.90
CA ALA A 154 -63.48 20.00 -13.63
C ALA A 154 -63.49 21.32 -12.84
N PRO A 155 -63.16 22.46 -13.47
CA PRO A 155 -63.12 23.73 -12.76
C PRO A 155 -64.48 23.99 -12.12
N SER A 156 -64.51 24.26 -10.81
CA SER A 156 -65.64 24.96 -10.20
C SER A 156 -65.92 26.19 -11.06
N GLN A 157 -67.20 26.46 -11.36
CA GLN A 157 -67.78 27.42 -12.34
C GLN A 157 -67.25 28.87 -12.39
N ASP A 158 -66.18 29.23 -11.69
CA ASP A 158 -65.79 30.61 -11.38
C ASP A 158 -64.67 31.19 -12.26
N PHE A 159 -63.84 30.37 -12.93
CA PHE A 159 -62.79 30.85 -13.84
C PHE A 159 -62.87 30.23 -15.24
N SER A 160 -62.40 30.96 -16.25
CA SER A 160 -62.25 30.40 -17.60
C SER A 160 -61.19 29.30 -17.60
N GLU A 161 -61.36 28.31 -18.48
CA GLU A 161 -60.40 27.19 -18.63
C GLU A 161 -58.97 27.69 -18.89
N ASP A 162 -58.84 28.75 -19.70
CA ASP A 162 -57.55 29.37 -20.01
C ASP A 162 -56.89 30.01 -18.78
N LEU A 163 -57.67 30.72 -17.95
CA LEU A 163 -57.13 31.33 -16.72
C LEU A 163 -56.70 30.24 -15.73
N TRP A 164 -57.50 29.19 -15.58
CA TRP A 164 -57.17 28.09 -14.67
C TRP A 164 -55.94 27.30 -15.11
N LYS A 165 -55.76 27.11 -16.41
CA LYS A 165 -54.53 26.58 -16.99
C LYS A 165 -53.32 27.45 -16.66
N THR A 166 -53.42 28.78 -16.80
CA THR A 166 -52.30 29.67 -16.46
C THR A 166 -51.96 29.67 -14.97
N VAL A 167 -52.97 29.59 -14.09
CA VAL A 167 -52.79 29.48 -12.64
C VAL A 167 -52.08 28.17 -12.29
N TRP A 168 -52.48 27.06 -12.91
CA TRP A 168 -51.85 25.76 -12.70
C TRP A 168 -50.39 25.73 -13.18
N GLU A 169 -50.11 26.29 -14.37
CA GLU A 169 -48.74 26.43 -14.89
C GLU A 169 -47.84 27.26 -13.98
N VAL A 170 -48.35 28.40 -13.49
CA VAL A 170 -47.58 29.26 -12.57
C VAL A 170 -47.38 28.59 -11.22
N SER A 171 -48.36 27.84 -10.72
CA SER A 171 -48.24 27.08 -9.47
C SER A 171 -47.13 26.02 -9.57
N ASN A 172 -47.08 25.27 -10.68
CA ASN A 172 -46.01 24.30 -10.94
C ASN A 172 -44.62 24.96 -11.06
N LEU A 173 -44.56 26.13 -11.71
CA LEU A 173 -43.31 26.87 -11.86
C LEU A 173 -42.77 27.34 -10.50
N VAL A 174 -43.65 27.86 -9.64
CA VAL A 174 -43.27 28.29 -8.28
C VAL A 174 -42.77 27.11 -7.46
N LEU A 175 -43.41 25.94 -7.58
CA LEU A 175 -43.01 24.75 -6.83
C LEU A 175 -41.68 24.16 -7.27
N ASP A 176 -41.42 24.12 -8.57
CA ASP A 176 -40.12 23.72 -9.10
C ASP A 176 -39.01 24.69 -8.64
N ASP A 177 -39.31 26.00 -8.61
CA ASP A 177 -38.37 27.02 -8.11
C ASP A 177 -38.11 26.90 -6.60
N MET A 178 -39.15 26.61 -5.80
CA MET A 178 -39.02 26.33 -4.36
C MET A 178 -38.23 25.04 -4.11
N LYS A 179 -38.49 23.97 -4.89
CA LYS A 179 -37.73 22.71 -4.81
C LYS A 179 -36.26 22.92 -5.15
N LYS A 180 -35.96 23.69 -6.21
CA LYS A 180 -34.59 24.06 -6.57
C LYS A 180 -33.90 24.87 -5.48
N ALA A 181 -34.61 25.81 -4.85
CA ALA A 181 -34.08 26.60 -3.75
C ALA A 181 -33.76 25.73 -2.53
N ARG A 182 -34.65 24.81 -2.17
CA ARG A 182 -34.45 23.85 -1.08
C ARG A 182 -33.26 22.92 -1.34
N ASN A 183 -33.16 22.39 -2.54
CA ASN A 183 -32.03 21.53 -2.94
C ASN A 183 -30.69 22.30 -2.92
N LYS A 184 -30.71 23.58 -3.29
CA LYS A 184 -29.52 24.44 -3.21
C LYS A 184 -29.07 24.69 -1.77
N GLU A 185 -30.02 24.87 -0.84
CA GLU A 185 -29.68 25.06 0.59
C GLU A 185 -29.18 23.75 1.21
N LYS A 186 -29.83 22.62 0.93
CA LYS A 186 -29.34 21.28 1.33
C LYS A 186 -27.91 21.04 0.81
N MET A 187 -27.67 21.30 -0.48
CA MET A 187 -26.35 21.19 -1.11
C MET A 187 -25.30 22.08 -0.42
N LYS A 188 -25.67 23.30 -0.03
CA LYS A 188 -24.78 24.20 0.72
C LYS A 188 -24.44 23.66 2.11
N GLY A 189 -25.40 23.03 2.79
CA GLY A 189 -25.16 22.31 4.05
C GLY A 189 -24.12 21.19 3.88
N PHE A 190 -24.30 20.31 2.89
CA PHE A 190 -23.34 19.23 2.60
C PHE A 190 -21.95 19.74 2.21
N LEU A 191 -21.86 20.85 1.46
CA LEU A 191 -20.57 21.45 1.10
C LEU A 191 -19.82 22.08 2.29
N GLN A 192 -20.53 22.36 3.38
CA GLN A 192 -20.01 22.90 4.64
C GLN A 192 -19.85 21.82 5.73
N SER A 193 -20.18 20.56 5.44
CA SER A 193 -19.99 19.46 6.38
C SER A 193 -18.53 19.27 6.73
N GLU A 194 -18.27 18.76 7.93
CA GLU A 194 -16.90 18.53 8.40
C GLU A 194 -16.17 17.49 7.54
N GLU A 195 -16.90 16.47 7.06
CA GLU A 195 -16.40 15.44 6.14
C GLU A 195 -15.87 16.05 4.82
N VAL A 196 -16.55 17.04 4.23
CA VAL A 196 -16.06 17.72 3.01
C VAL A 196 -14.83 18.57 3.30
N LYS A 197 -14.72 19.17 4.49
CA LYS A 197 -13.55 19.96 4.88
C LYS A 197 -12.33 19.06 5.11
N GLU A 198 -12.50 17.91 5.75
CA GLU A 198 -11.44 16.91 5.95
C GLU A 198 -10.99 16.31 4.62
N MET A 199 -11.92 15.89 3.77
CA MET A 199 -11.61 15.43 2.41
C MET A 199 -10.91 16.51 1.60
N SER A 200 -11.28 17.78 1.75
CA SER A 200 -10.58 18.89 1.08
C SER A 200 -9.16 19.12 1.62
N ARG A 201 -8.92 18.92 2.93
CA ARG A 201 -7.57 18.96 3.52
C ARG A 201 -6.71 17.83 2.96
N PHE A 202 -7.21 16.61 2.99
CA PHE A 202 -6.51 15.43 2.48
C PHE A 202 -6.20 15.54 0.97
N ALA A 203 -7.16 16.00 0.18
CA ALA A 203 -6.96 16.25 -1.25
C ALA A 203 -5.87 17.32 -1.49
N GLY A 204 -5.79 18.34 -0.63
CA GLY A 204 -4.74 19.35 -0.65
C GLY A 204 -3.35 18.80 -0.33
N GLU A 205 -3.24 17.85 0.61
CA GLU A 205 -1.99 17.16 0.97
C GLU A 205 -1.46 16.29 -0.17
N ILE A 206 -2.35 15.66 -0.95
CA ILE A 206 -2.01 14.85 -2.13
C ILE A 206 -1.80 15.71 -3.39
N GLY A 207 -2.01 17.02 -3.30
CA GLY A 207 -1.73 17.98 -4.38
C GLY A 207 -2.91 18.24 -5.34
N ILE A 208 -4.12 17.80 -5.02
CA ILE A 208 -5.33 18.09 -5.80
C ILE A 208 -5.82 19.50 -5.45
N ARG A 209 -5.84 20.41 -6.44
CA ARG A 209 -6.22 21.83 -6.26
C ARG A 209 -7.06 22.34 -7.43
N GLY A 210 -7.61 23.55 -7.26
CA GLY A 210 -8.34 24.26 -8.32
C GLY A 210 -9.66 23.56 -8.68
N ASP A 211 -9.95 23.46 -9.98
CA ASP A 211 -11.23 22.97 -10.48
C ASP A 211 -11.50 21.50 -10.16
N MET A 212 -10.44 20.69 -10.07
CA MET A 212 -10.55 19.27 -9.68
C MET A 212 -11.08 19.11 -8.25
N LEU A 213 -10.58 19.92 -7.31
CA LEU A 213 -11.05 19.92 -5.93
C LEU A 213 -12.49 20.44 -5.83
N ARG A 214 -12.83 21.46 -6.62
CA ARG A 214 -14.19 21.97 -6.71
C ARG A 214 -15.14 20.88 -7.18
N GLU A 215 -14.82 20.19 -8.27
CA GLU A 215 -15.65 19.12 -8.82
C GLU A 215 -15.84 17.96 -7.83
N LEU A 216 -14.79 17.58 -7.12
CA LEU A 216 -14.83 16.51 -6.12
C LEU A 216 -15.76 16.86 -4.95
N ARG A 217 -15.70 18.10 -4.45
CA ARG A 217 -16.60 18.60 -3.39
C ARG A 217 -18.07 18.58 -3.80
N PHE A 218 -18.38 19.00 -5.02
CA PHE A 218 -19.76 18.99 -5.53
C PHE A 218 -20.26 17.58 -5.85
N LYS A 219 -19.41 16.67 -6.33
CA LYS A 219 -19.78 15.28 -6.56
C LYS A 219 -20.12 14.57 -5.25
N TRP A 220 -19.26 14.73 -4.26
CA TRP A 220 -19.48 14.15 -2.93
C TRP A 220 -20.76 14.69 -2.28
N ALA A 221 -20.95 16.02 -2.30
CA ALA A 221 -22.15 16.64 -1.73
C ALA A 221 -23.44 16.21 -2.45
N ARG A 222 -23.38 15.95 -3.76
CA ARG A 222 -24.52 15.43 -4.52
C ARG A 222 -24.86 14.00 -4.15
N GLU A 223 -23.86 13.13 -4.08
CA GLU A 223 -24.05 11.73 -3.71
C GLU A 223 -24.65 11.59 -2.31
N LYS A 224 -24.17 12.40 -1.35
CA LYS A 224 -24.71 12.43 0.01
C LYS A 224 -26.12 12.99 0.09
N MET A 225 -26.44 14.01 -0.72
CA MET A 225 -27.80 14.51 -0.83
C MET A 225 -28.75 13.42 -1.37
N GLU A 226 -28.34 12.71 -2.42
CA GLU A 226 -29.11 11.59 -3.01
C GLU A 226 -29.29 10.43 -2.02
N GLU A 227 -28.25 10.08 -1.24
CA GLU A 227 -28.36 9.09 -0.15
C GLU A 227 -29.33 9.56 0.93
N SER A 228 -29.24 10.82 1.37
CA SER A 228 -30.14 11.35 2.41
C SER A 228 -31.60 11.37 1.97
N GLU A 229 -31.87 11.70 0.70
CA GLU A 229 -33.22 11.67 0.12
C GLU A 229 -33.74 10.23 -0.01
N PHE A 230 -32.87 9.28 -0.34
CA PHE A 230 -33.22 7.86 -0.36
C PHE A 230 -33.64 7.35 1.03
N TYR A 231 -32.86 7.64 2.07
CA TYR A 231 -33.20 7.21 3.43
C TYR A 231 -34.44 7.94 3.98
N GLN A 232 -34.62 9.23 3.67
CA GLN A 232 -35.85 9.96 4.01
C GLN A 232 -37.08 9.33 3.34
N SER A 233 -36.95 8.87 2.10
CA SER A 233 -38.04 8.18 1.39
C SER A 233 -38.36 6.81 2.01
N LEU A 234 -37.34 6.10 2.52
CA LEU A 234 -37.54 4.84 3.24
C LEU A 234 -38.21 5.05 4.60
N GLU A 235 -37.87 6.12 5.31
CA GLU A 235 -38.52 6.45 6.58
C GLU A 235 -40.00 6.80 6.35
N HIS A 236 -40.31 7.58 5.31
CA HIS A 236 -41.70 7.88 4.94
C HIS A 236 -42.49 6.61 4.58
N LEU A 237 -41.89 5.67 3.84
CA LEU A 237 -42.51 4.38 3.53
C LEU A 237 -42.73 3.50 4.77
N ARG A 238 -41.84 3.63 5.77
CA ARG A 238 -41.99 2.96 7.07
C ARG A 238 -43.10 3.60 7.89
N GLU A 239 -43.18 4.92 7.91
CA GLU A 239 -44.24 5.68 8.59
C GLU A 239 -45.61 5.40 7.95
N GLU A 240 -45.70 5.35 6.62
CA GLU A 240 -46.91 4.93 5.89
C GLU A 240 -47.29 3.48 6.21
N ALA A 241 -46.33 2.55 6.23
CA ALA A 241 -46.60 1.16 6.61
C ALA A 241 -47.04 1.02 8.08
N GLN A 242 -46.49 1.83 8.99
CA GLN A 242 -46.90 1.88 10.39
C GLN A 242 -48.27 2.54 10.58
N ALA A 243 -48.62 3.54 9.76
CA ALA A 243 -49.95 4.15 9.75
C ALA A 243 -51.02 3.17 9.23
N GLU A 244 -50.69 2.38 8.20
CA GLU A 244 -51.56 1.30 7.70
C GLU A 244 -51.72 0.15 8.71
N GLU A 245 -50.69 -0.18 9.51
CA GLU A 245 -50.79 -1.15 10.61
C GLU A 245 -51.57 -0.59 11.82
N GLY A 246 -51.52 0.72 12.05
CA GLY A 246 -52.25 1.42 13.12
C GLY A 246 -53.76 1.51 12.88
N GLU A 247 -54.22 1.58 11.63
CA GLU A 247 -55.66 1.62 11.30
C GLU A 247 -56.36 0.26 11.45
N VAL A 248 -55.63 -0.87 11.46
CA VAL A 248 -56.21 -2.22 11.58
C VAL A 248 -56.51 -2.62 13.04
N VAL A 249 -56.03 -1.86 14.05
CA VAL A 249 -56.17 -2.23 15.47
C VAL A 249 -57.34 -1.52 16.19
N VAL A 250 -58.11 -0.66 15.53
CA VAL A 250 -59.33 -0.06 16.11
C VAL A 250 -60.58 -0.58 15.41
N GLY A 251 -60.87 -1.87 15.58
CA GLY A 251 -62.12 -2.45 15.10
C GLY A 251 -62.26 -3.93 15.44
N ASN A 252 -63.17 -4.23 16.37
CA ASN A 252 -63.75 -5.54 16.69
C ASN A 252 -63.03 -6.39 17.74
N GLU A 253 -63.33 -6.13 19.01
CA GLU A 253 -63.50 -7.22 19.98
C GLU A 253 -64.98 -7.66 19.97
N GLU A 254 -65.28 -8.80 19.34
CA GLU A 254 -66.42 -9.65 19.72
C GLU A 254 -66.22 -11.10 19.22
N VAL A 255 -66.89 -12.02 19.91
CA VAL A 255 -66.52 -13.41 20.20
C VAL A 255 -66.88 -14.41 19.07
N ILE A 256 -66.16 -15.56 19.01
CA ILE A 256 -66.63 -16.98 18.86
C ILE A 256 -65.85 -17.79 17.80
N GLY A 257 -65.24 -18.90 18.24
CA GLY A 257 -65.36 -20.22 17.56
C GLY A 257 -64.16 -20.73 16.74
N ASP A 258 -63.79 -21.99 17.01
CA ASP A 258 -62.78 -22.84 16.34
C ASP A 258 -62.78 -22.78 14.80
N ASP A 259 -61.59 -22.58 14.22
CA ASP A 259 -60.99 -23.54 13.27
C ASP A 259 -59.55 -23.09 12.93
N LEU A 260 -58.56 -23.91 13.29
CA LEU A 260 -57.16 -23.72 12.94
C LEU A 260 -56.95 -24.12 11.48
N VAL A 261 -57.04 -23.13 10.58
CA VAL A 261 -56.38 -23.18 9.27
C VAL A 261 -55.10 -22.36 9.38
N GLU A 262 -53.96 -23.04 9.28
CA GLU A 262 -52.66 -22.40 9.09
C GLU A 262 -52.68 -21.65 7.75
N ASP A 263 -53.05 -20.37 7.78
CA ASP A 263 -52.80 -19.46 6.67
C ASP A 263 -51.29 -19.16 6.64
N GLU A 264 -50.63 -19.66 5.60
CA GLU A 264 -49.27 -19.30 5.21
C GLU A 264 -49.13 -17.77 5.22
N LYS A 265 -48.40 -17.24 6.21
CA LYS A 265 -47.83 -15.89 6.12
C LYS A 265 -46.83 -15.90 4.97
N LYS A 266 -47.30 -15.60 3.76
CA LYS A 266 -46.42 -15.14 2.68
C LYS A 266 -45.79 -13.84 3.16
N GLU A 267 -44.52 -13.91 3.52
CA GLU A 267 -43.68 -12.72 3.72
C GLU A 267 -43.86 -11.80 2.50
N LYS A 268 -44.44 -10.61 2.72
CA LYS A 268 -44.48 -9.57 1.71
C LYS A 268 -43.02 -9.18 1.43
N VAL A 269 -42.47 -9.69 0.34
CA VAL A 269 -41.20 -9.22 -0.21
C VAL A 269 -41.43 -7.78 -0.67
N VAL A 270 -41.10 -6.82 0.19
CA VAL A 270 -41.03 -5.41 -0.18
C VAL A 270 -39.75 -5.24 -0.97
N SER A 271 -39.83 -5.27 -2.30
CA SER A 271 -38.71 -4.92 -3.16
C SER A 271 -38.37 -3.44 -2.98
N LEU A 272 -37.09 -3.12 -2.79
CA LEU A 272 -36.61 -1.74 -2.73
C LEU A 272 -37.06 -0.94 -3.97
N PRO A 273 -37.32 0.37 -3.84
CA PRO A 273 -37.61 1.23 -4.98
C PRO A 273 -36.47 1.15 -6.00
N LYS A 274 -36.76 0.74 -7.23
CA LYS A 274 -35.76 0.71 -8.31
C LYS A 274 -35.23 2.13 -8.52
N ARG A 275 -33.91 2.30 -8.62
CA ARG A 275 -33.31 3.58 -9.02
C ARG A 275 -33.75 3.90 -10.44
N HIS A 276 -34.70 4.80 -10.61
CA HIS A 276 -35.17 5.22 -11.93
C HIS A 276 -34.22 6.27 -12.49
N GLY A 277 -33.19 5.82 -13.23
CA GLY A 277 -32.30 6.71 -13.94
C GLY A 277 -31.40 5.95 -14.91
N LYS A 278 -31.26 6.45 -16.15
CA LYS A 278 -30.23 5.94 -17.08
C LYS A 278 -28.87 6.20 -16.46
N ILE A 279 -28.29 5.15 -15.89
CA ILE A 279 -26.93 5.14 -15.37
C ILE A 279 -25.98 5.50 -16.52
N ARG A 280 -25.43 6.72 -16.51
CA ARG A 280 -24.41 7.18 -17.46
C ARG A 280 -23.14 7.49 -16.69
N TYR A 281 -22.30 6.47 -16.51
CA TYR A 281 -20.97 6.65 -15.91
C TYR A 281 -19.87 6.34 -16.93
N LYS A 282 -18.91 7.27 -17.03
CA LYS A 282 -17.57 6.98 -17.55
C LYS A 282 -16.61 6.99 -16.37
N ILE A 283 -16.07 5.82 -16.03
CA ILE A 283 -15.07 5.68 -14.98
C ILE A 283 -13.77 5.23 -15.65
N TYR A 284 -12.68 5.97 -15.43
CA TYR A 284 -11.36 5.71 -16.04
C TYR A 284 -11.38 5.49 -17.57
N GLY A 285 -12.24 6.21 -18.30
CA GLY A 285 -12.34 6.12 -19.75
C GLY A 285 -13.17 4.95 -20.29
N LEU A 286 -13.71 4.08 -19.42
CA LEU A 286 -14.63 3.00 -19.79
C LEU A 286 -16.08 3.49 -19.68
N ASP A 287 -16.87 3.31 -20.74
CA ASP A 287 -18.29 3.68 -20.79
C ASP A 287 -19.15 2.55 -20.23
N LEU A 288 -19.69 2.74 -19.02
CA LEU A 288 -20.55 1.77 -18.33
C LEU A 288 -22.04 1.99 -18.65
N SER A 289 -22.36 2.72 -19.72
CA SER A 289 -23.73 2.95 -20.19
C SER A 289 -24.36 1.74 -20.91
N ASP A 290 -23.67 0.58 -20.93
CA ASP A 290 -24.17 -0.65 -21.55
C ASP A 290 -25.34 -1.22 -20.72
N PRO A 291 -26.54 -1.44 -21.30
CA PRO A 291 -27.69 -2.03 -20.61
C PRO A 291 -27.42 -3.42 -20.01
N LYS A 292 -26.35 -4.11 -20.42
CA LYS A 292 -25.89 -5.35 -19.76
C LYS A 292 -25.50 -5.15 -18.29
N TRP A 293 -25.01 -3.98 -17.89
CA TRP A 293 -24.67 -3.71 -16.49
C TRP A 293 -25.92 -3.60 -15.61
N THR A 294 -27.04 -3.15 -16.18
CA THR A 294 -28.35 -3.15 -15.52
C THR A 294 -28.83 -4.58 -15.31
N GLU A 295 -28.71 -5.46 -16.32
CA GLU A 295 -29.01 -6.90 -16.17
C GLU A 295 -28.09 -7.60 -15.15
N VAL A 296 -26.81 -7.21 -15.08
CA VAL A 296 -25.87 -7.74 -14.07
C VAL A 296 -26.24 -7.22 -12.68
N ALA A 297 -26.61 -5.95 -12.54
CA ALA A 297 -27.08 -5.39 -11.28
C ALA A 297 -28.38 -6.06 -10.81
N ASP A 298 -29.32 -6.30 -11.73
CA ASP A 298 -30.57 -7.01 -11.45
C ASP A 298 -30.30 -8.49 -11.08
N LYS A 299 -29.37 -9.17 -11.78
CA LYS A 299 -28.92 -10.53 -11.41
C LYS A 299 -28.16 -10.61 -10.10
N VAL A 300 -27.42 -9.57 -9.73
CA VAL A 300 -26.77 -9.46 -8.42
C VAL A 300 -27.82 -9.21 -7.34
N HIS A 301 -28.86 -8.41 -7.63
CA HIS A 301 -29.98 -8.19 -6.73
C HIS A 301 -30.83 -9.46 -6.52
N GLU A 302 -31.02 -10.27 -7.55
CA GLU A 302 -31.69 -11.58 -7.46
C GLU A 302 -30.84 -12.66 -6.75
N ARG A 303 -29.51 -12.53 -6.74
CA ARG A 303 -28.60 -13.51 -6.11
C ARG A 303 -28.21 -13.17 -4.67
N VAL A 304 -28.35 -11.91 -4.27
CA VAL A 304 -28.13 -11.51 -2.89
C VAL A 304 -29.47 -11.59 -2.18
N GLU A 305 -29.77 -12.75 -1.57
CA GLU A 305 -30.65 -12.75 -0.41
C GLU A 305 -30.03 -11.81 0.61
N ILE A 306 -30.55 -10.58 0.71
CA ILE A 306 -30.12 -9.63 1.73
C ILE A 306 -30.69 -10.16 3.04
N ILE A 307 -29.87 -10.95 3.74
CA ILE A 307 -30.09 -11.33 5.12
C ILE A 307 -29.99 -10.04 5.94
N TRP A 308 -31.12 -9.54 6.43
CA TRP A 308 -31.16 -8.47 7.44
C TRP A 308 -30.22 -8.84 8.60
N PRO A 309 -29.47 -7.90 9.20
CA PRO A 309 -28.58 -8.22 10.31
C PRO A 309 -29.40 -8.79 11.47
N GLN A 310 -29.37 -10.12 11.60
CA GLN A 310 -29.97 -10.80 12.75
C GLN A 310 -29.12 -10.48 13.97
N GLU A 311 -29.74 -10.09 15.07
CA GLU A 311 -29.00 -9.94 16.33
C GLU A 311 -28.50 -11.32 16.79
N PRO A 312 -27.26 -11.42 17.34
CA PRO A 312 -26.74 -12.68 17.85
C PRO A 312 -27.67 -13.23 18.92
N LYS A 313 -27.90 -14.54 18.91
CA LYS A 313 -28.81 -15.18 19.86
C LYS A 313 -28.31 -14.95 21.29
N PRO A 314 -29.19 -14.60 22.26
CA PRO A 314 -28.77 -14.33 23.63
C PRO A 314 -28.16 -15.59 24.26
N ILE A 315 -26.85 -15.52 24.54
CA ILE A 315 -26.10 -16.61 25.18
C ILE A 315 -26.52 -16.69 26.66
N SER A 316 -27.39 -17.66 27.01
CA SER A 316 -27.89 -17.85 28.37
C SER A 316 -27.64 -19.27 28.91
N GLY A 317 -27.61 -19.41 30.24
CA GLY A 317 -27.54 -20.71 30.93
C GLY A 317 -26.25 -21.50 30.66
N LYS A 318 -26.38 -22.77 30.25
CA LYS A 318 -25.26 -23.71 29.99
C LYS A 318 -24.37 -23.26 28.82
N CYS A 319 -24.94 -22.59 27.82
CA CYS A 319 -24.20 -22.09 26.66
C CYS A 319 -23.15 -21.04 27.08
N LYS A 320 -23.48 -20.17 28.05
CA LYS A 320 -22.52 -19.19 28.61
C LYS A 320 -21.35 -19.85 29.32
N LEU A 321 -21.62 -20.89 30.11
CA LEU A 321 -20.58 -21.68 30.79
C LEU A 321 -19.64 -22.37 29.79
N ILE A 322 -20.18 -22.91 28.69
CA ILE A 322 -19.38 -23.53 27.63
C ILE A 322 -18.58 -22.47 26.87
N THR A 323 -19.16 -21.31 26.55
CA THR A 323 -18.43 -20.19 25.93
C THR A 323 -17.26 -19.73 26.79
N GLU A 324 -17.46 -19.52 28.10
CA GLU A 324 -16.36 -19.18 29.04
C GLU A 324 -15.31 -20.28 29.14
N ARG A 325 -15.72 -21.55 29.02
CA ARG A 325 -14.80 -22.68 29.02
C ARG A 325 -13.96 -22.73 27.73
N ILE A 326 -14.57 -22.48 26.58
CA ILE A 326 -13.88 -22.36 25.28
C ILE A 326 -12.87 -21.20 25.31
N LEU A 327 -13.24 -20.05 25.87
CA LEU A 327 -12.36 -18.88 25.96
C LEU A 327 -11.13 -19.11 26.86
N ASN A 328 -11.27 -19.91 27.92
CA ASN A 328 -10.22 -20.19 28.91
C ASN A 328 -9.45 -21.51 28.69
N MET A 329 -9.63 -22.16 27.54
CA MET A 329 -8.91 -23.39 27.21
C MET A 329 -7.40 -23.17 27.06
N LYS A 330 -6.61 -24.22 27.36
CA LYS A 330 -5.15 -24.21 27.14
C LYS A 330 -4.85 -24.53 25.67
N GLU A 331 -3.67 -24.12 25.19
CA GLU A 331 -3.25 -24.33 23.79
C GLU A 331 -3.24 -25.79 23.34
N GLU A 332 -3.02 -26.73 24.27
CA GLU A 332 -2.95 -28.17 23.97
C GLU A 332 -4.31 -28.86 23.90
N ASP A 333 -5.37 -28.22 24.41
CA ASP A 333 -6.71 -28.81 24.49
C ASP A 333 -7.41 -28.76 23.11
N ASP A 334 -8.17 -29.80 22.77
CA ASP A 334 -8.96 -29.86 21.52
C ASP A 334 -10.31 -29.14 21.70
N PRO A 335 -10.59 -28.06 20.93
CA PRO A 335 -11.85 -27.33 21.05
C PRO A 335 -13.03 -28.03 20.38
N SER A 336 -12.79 -28.99 19.48
CA SER A 336 -13.83 -29.71 18.71
C SER A 336 -15.03 -30.17 19.54
N PRO A 337 -14.87 -30.95 20.64
CA PRO A 337 -16.01 -31.47 21.41
C PRO A 337 -16.84 -30.38 22.11
N LEU A 338 -16.20 -29.32 22.59
CA LEU A 338 -16.90 -28.20 23.23
C LEU A 338 -17.60 -27.31 22.20
N LEU A 339 -17.04 -27.18 20.99
CA LEU A 339 -17.68 -26.49 19.88
C LEU A 339 -18.91 -27.25 19.37
N ASP A 340 -18.87 -28.58 19.36
CA ASP A 340 -20.01 -29.42 19.00
C ASP A 340 -21.13 -29.31 20.05
N GLU A 341 -20.80 -29.42 21.34
CA GLU A 341 -21.76 -29.19 22.43
C GLU A 341 -22.36 -27.78 22.38
N TRP A 342 -21.54 -26.77 22.08
CA TRP A 342 -21.99 -25.39 21.90
C TRP A 342 -22.92 -25.23 20.69
N ALA A 343 -22.59 -25.86 19.57
CA ALA A 343 -23.39 -25.82 18.35
C ALA A 343 -24.75 -26.54 18.52
N GLU A 344 -24.77 -27.68 19.22
CA GLU A 344 -26.01 -28.40 19.53
C GLU A 344 -26.95 -27.58 20.42
N LEU A 345 -26.41 -26.85 21.40
CA LEU A 345 -27.21 -26.06 22.35
C LEU A 345 -27.74 -24.75 21.75
N LEU A 346 -26.95 -24.06 20.94
CA LEU A 346 -27.30 -22.72 20.43
C LEU A 346 -27.98 -22.76 19.05
N GLN A 347 -27.72 -23.81 18.26
CA GLN A 347 -27.99 -23.84 16.81
C GLN A 347 -27.51 -22.52 16.15
N PRO A 348 -26.19 -22.28 16.16
CA PRO A 348 -25.59 -20.99 15.87
C PRO A 348 -25.80 -20.58 14.41
N SER A 349 -26.19 -19.31 14.21
CA SER A 349 -26.10 -18.64 12.92
C SER A 349 -24.66 -18.23 12.61
N ARG A 350 -24.38 -17.79 11.37
CA ARG A 350 -23.09 -17.21 10.99
C ARG A 350 -22.64 -16.08 11.93
N ILE A 351 -23.57 -15.24 12.40
CA ILE A 351 -23.28 -14.10 13.28
C ILE A 351 -22.84 -14.57 14.67
N ASP A 352 -23.43 -15.65 15.17
CA ASP A 352 -23.06 -16.25 16.46
C ASP A 352 -21.62 -16.79 16.41
N TRP A 353 -21.25 -17.45 15.31
CA TRP A 353 -19.88 -17.91 15.07
C TRP A 353 -18.86 -16.77 14.98
N ILE A 354 -19.18 -15.69 14.23
CA ILE A 354 -18.31 -14.52 14.14
C ILE A 354 -18.12 -13.89 15.53
N THR A 355 -19.20 -13.78 16.31
CA THR A 355 -19.14 -13.23 17.68
C THR A 355 -18.25 -14.08 18.59
N LEU A 356 -18.32 -15.41 18.48
CA LEU A 356 -17.43 -16.31 19.21
C LEU A 356 -15.96 -16.12 18.79
N LEU A 357 -15.71 -16.01 17.48
CA LEU A 357 -14.37 -15.79 16.93
C LEU A 357 -13.77 -14.45 17.35
N ASP A 358 -14.57 -13.37 17.39
CA ASP A 358 -14.12 -12.06 17.85
C ASP A 358 -13.76 -12.08 19.34
N ARG A 359 -14.59 -12.72 20.19
CA ARG A 359 -14.26 -12.92 21.61
C ARG A 359 -13.00 -13.77 21.83
N LEU A 360 -12.81 -14.80 21.01
CA LEU A 360 -11.59 -15.62 21.04
C LEU A 360 -10.37 -14.81 20.60
N LYS A 361 -10.52 -13.94 19.61
CA LYS A 361 -9.42 -13.08 19.15
C LYS A 361 -8.96 -12.11 20.24
N GLU A 362 -9.88 -11.58 21.03
CA GLU A 362 -9.57 -10.68 22.15
C GLU A 362 -8.92 -11.40 23.34
N ASN A 363 -9.42 -12.59 23.69
CA ASN A 363 -9.00 -13.29 24.92
C ASN A 363 -7.90 -14.33 24.71
N ASN A 364 -7.86 -15.00 23.55
CA ASN A 364 -6.95 -16.11 23.26
C ASN A 364 -6.65 -16.24 21.76
N SER A 365 -5.75 -15.38 21.27
CA SER A 365 -5.36 -15.33 19.85
C SER A 365 -4.75 -16.63 19.32
N HIS A 366 -4.24 -17.50 20.20
CA HIS A 366 -3.66 -18.80 19.79
C HIS A 366 -4.76 -19.80 19.45
N LEU A 367 -5.80 -19.86 20.29
CA LEU A 367 -6.95 -20.73 20.08
C LEU A 367 -7.85 -20.22 18.95
N TYR A 368 -7.86 -18.90 18.70
CA TYR A 368 -8.57 -18.27 17.58
C TYR A 368 -8.32 -18.98 16.25
N PHE A 369 -7.07 -19.26 15.89
CA PHE A 369 -6.75 -19.89 14.60
C PHE A 369 -7.28 -21.31 14.49
N LYS A 370 -7.16 -22.11 15.56
CA LYS A 370 -7.68 -23.49 15.61
C LYS A 370 -9.20 -23.49 15.48
N VAL A 371 -9.90 -22.64 16.22
CA VAL A 371 -11.36 -22.54 16.18
C VAL A 371 -11.83 -21.98 14.84
N ALA A 372 -11.17 -20.96 14.29
CA ALA A 372 -11.48 -20.42 12.98
C ALA A 372 -11.33 -21.48 11.88
N GLU A 373 -10.28 -22.30 11.93
CA GLU A 373 -10.09 -23.40 11.00
C GLU A 373 -11.18 -24.50 11.12
N LEU A 374 -11.68 -24.77 12.33
CA LEU A 374 -12.78 -25.72 12.55
C LEU A 374 -14.13 -25.17 12.11
N VAL A 375 -14.41 -23.89 12.36
CA VAL A 375 -15.65 -23.21 11.98
C VAL A 375 -15.85 -23.22 10.46
N LEU A 376 -14.77 -23.19 9.67
CA LEU A 376 -14.84 -23.34 8.21
C LEU A 376 -15.45 -24.68 7.75
N SER A 377 -15.44 -25.72 8.59
CA SER A 377 -16.04 -27.03 8.27
C SER A 377 -17.49 -27.17 8.73
N LYS A 378 -18.06 -26.16 9.40
CA LYS A 378 -19.42 -26.21 9.93
C LYS A 378 -20.42 -25.67 8.91
N GLU A 379 -21.39 -26.48 8.52
CA GLU A 379 -22.46 -26.11 7.57
C GLU A 379 -23.21 -24.84 8.01
N SER A 380 -23.47 -24.68 9.32
CA SER A 380 -24.15 -23.53 9.92
C SER A 380 -23.44 -22.18 9.73
N PHE A 381 -22.13 -22.19 9.46
CA PHE A 381 -21.35 -20.96 9.30
C PHE A 381 -21.50 -20.33 7.91
N GLN A 382 -21.93 -21.11 6.91
CA GLN A 382 -22.06 -20.68 5.52
C GLN A 382 -20.78 -19.96 5.03
N THR A 383 -19.68 -20.70 4.90
CA THR A 383 -18.37 -20.13 4.55
C THR A 383 -18.39 -19.35 3.24
N ASN A 384 -17.69 -18.21 3.21
CA ASN A 384 -17.47 -17.46 1.98
C ASN A 384 -15.96 -17.30 1.68
N ILE A 385 -15.66 -16.79 0.48
CA ILE A 385 -14.28 -16.54 0.01
C ILE A 385 -13.48 -15.70 1.02
N ARG A 386 -14.11 -14.67 1.61
CA ARG A 386 -13.45 -13.70 2.50
C ARG A 386 -12.93 -14.34 3.79
N ASP A 387 -13.63 -15.36 4.30
CA ASP A 387 -13.24 -16.10 5.50
C ASP A 387 -11.91 -16.84 5.26
N TYR A 388 -11.79 -17.53 4.12
CA TYR A 388 -10.55 -18.19 3.69
C TYR A 388 -9.43 -17.19 3.42
N SER A 389 -9.70 -16.15 2.62
CA SER A 389 -8.69 -15.14 2.25
C SER A 389 -8.05 -14.51 3.48
N LYS A 390 -8.84 -14.25 4.53
CA LYS A 390 -8.35 -13.61 5.76
C LYS A 390 -7.45 -14.55 6.56
N LEU A 391 -7.82 -15.82 6.70
CA LEU A 391 -6.97 -16.80 7.38
C LEU A 391 -5.66 -17.03 6.62
N ILE A 392 -5.72 -17.16 5.29
CA ILE A 392 -4.54 -17.33 4.44
C ILE A 392 -3.61 -16.12 4.56
N ASP A 393 -4.13 -14.89 4.51
CA ASP A 393 -3.33 -13.67 4.67
C ASP A 393 -2.65 -13.57 6.03
N VAL A 394 -3.35 -13.94 7.12
CA VAL A 394 -2.75 -13.92 8.47
C VAL A 394 -1.64 -14.96 8.60
N HIS A 395 -1.90 -16.22 8.20
CA HIS A 395 -0.86 -17.26 8.23
C HIS A 395 0.33 -16.94 7.32
N ALA A 396 0.09 -16.34 6.14
CA ALA A 396 1.14 -15.89 5.23
C ALA A 396 2.00 -14.78 5.85
N LYS A 397 1.39 -13.81 6.54
CA LYS A 397 2.11 -12.71 7.22
C LYS A 397 3.00 -13.23 8.36
N GLU A 398 2.53 -14.23 9.09
CA GLU A 398 3.27 -14.90 10.17
C GLU A 398 4.26 -15.97 9.66
N ASN A 399 4.41 -16.12 8.35
CA ASN A 399 5.31 -17.08 7.72
C ASN A 399 5.00 -18.55 8.08
N ARG A 400 3.75 -18.86 8.42
CA ARG A 400 3.24 -20.20 8.72
C ARG A 400 2.74 -20.86 7.43
N LEU A 401 3.69 -21.26 6.58
CA LEU A 401 3.41 -21.79 5.22
C LEU A 401 2.49 -23.01 5.24
N GLU A 402 2.77 -23.97 6.13
CA GLU A 402 2.01 -25.23 6.25
C GLU A 402 0.55 -24.97 6.63
N ASP A 403 0.30 -24.04 7.56
CA ASP A 403 -1.05 -23.67 7.98
C ASP A 403 -1.81 -23.02 6.81
N ALA A 404 -1.19 -22.07 6.11
CA ALA A 404 -1.80 -21.42 4.94
C ALA A 404 -2.12 -22.41 3.81
N GLU A 405 -1.24 -23.39 3.55
CA GLU A 405 -1.49 -24.45 2.56
C GLU A 405 -2.66 -25.36 2.97
N ARG A 406 -2.81 -25.69 4.27
CA ARG A 406 -3.97 -26.45 4.75
C ARG A 406 -5.28 -25.71 4.51
N ILE A 407 -5.32 -24.40 4.78
CA ILE A 407 -6.51 -23.57 4.55
C ILE A 407 -6.82 -23.44 3.05
N LEU A 408 -5.81 -23.27 2.19
CA LEU A 408 -5.98 -23.26 0.73
C LEU A 408 -6.53 -24.59 0.20
N LYS A 409 -6.05 -25.72 0.74
CA LYS A 409 -6.56 -27.04 0.37
C LYS A 409 -8.04 -27.18 0.75
N LYS A 410 -8.42 -26.78 1.96
CA LYS A 410 -9.82 -26.76 2.42
C LYS A 410 -10.71 -25.86 1.57
N MET A 411 -10.19 -24.71 1.14
CA MET A 411 -10.90 -23.80 0.25
C MET A 411 -11.26 -24.50 -1.08
N ASN A 412 -10.29 -25.22 -1.67
CA ASN A 412 -10.51 -25.98 -2.90
C ASN A 412 -11.40 -27.22 -2.70
N GLU A 413 -11.30 -27.91 -1.56
CA GLU A 413 -12.16 -29.07 -1.22
C GLU A 413 -13.63 -28.67 -1.07
N ASN A 414 -13.90 -27.43 -0.67
CA ASN A 414 -15.25 -26.86 -0.59
C ASN A 414 -15.72 -26.20 -1.90
N ASP A 415 -15.02 -26.45 -3.02
CA ASP A 415 -15.32 -25.88 -4.35
C ASP A 415 -15.35 -24.34 -4.40
N ILE A 416 -14.67 -23.67 -3.46
CA ILE A 416 -14.54 -22.21 -3.42
C ILE A 416 -13.26 -21.80 -4.14
N LEU A 417 -13.38 -21.06 -5.24
CA LEU A 417 -12.21 -20.62 -6.01
C LEU A 417 -11.51 -19.41 -5.35
N PRO A 418 -10.17 -19.38 -5.30
CA PRO A 418 -9.41 -18.21 -4.86
C PRO A 418 -9.74 -16.97 -5.70
N ASP A 419 -9.98 -15.84 -5.02
CA ASP A 419 -10.08 -14.55 -5.69
C ASP A 419 -8.68 -13.97 -5.99
N ILE A 420 -8.64 -12.82 -6.66
CA ILE A 420 -7.38 -12.13 -7.00
C ILE A 420 -6.55 -11.78 -5.76
N LEU A 421 -7.19 -11.42 -4.64
CA LEU A 421 -6.52 -11.06 -3.39
C LEU A 421 -5.84 -12.29 -2.78
N THR A 422 -6.57 -13.40 -2.69
CA THR A 422 -6.06 -14.67 -2.19
C THR A 422 -4.89 -15.14 -3.04
N SER A 423 -5.05 -15.15 -4.36
CA SER A 423 -4.00 -15.56 -5.30
C SER A 423 -2.74 -14.68 -5.17
N THR A 424 -2.90 -13.36 -4.98
CA THR A 424 -1.78 -12.43 -4.74
C THR A 424 -1.05 -12.73 -3.43
N VAL A 425 -1.77 -13.03 -2.35
CA VAL A 425 -1.20 -13.44 -1.06
C VAL A 425 -0.40 -14.73 -1.23
N VAL A 426 -0.94 -15.71 -1.95
CA VAL A 426 -0.29 -17.01 -2.17
C VAL A 426 1.02 -16.88 -2.94
N VAL A 427 1.04 -16.10 -4.03
CA VAL A 427 2.29 -15.81 -4.78
C VAL A 427 3.33 -15.15 -3.88
N HIS A 428 2.92 -14.15 -3.10
CA HIS A 428 3.82 -13.44 -2.20
C HIS A 428 4.39 -14.35 -1.10
N MET A 429 3.54 -15.18 -0.51
CA MET A 429 3.90 -16.16 0.51
C MET A 429 4.94 -17.15 -0.01
N TYR A 430 4.69 -17.82 -1.15
CA TYR A 430 5.65 -18.77 -1.72
C TYR A 430 6.96 -18.11 -2.15
N SER A 431 6.90 -16.89 -2.70
CA SER A 431 8.09 -16.10 -3.02
C SER A 431 8.96 -15.83 -1.79
N LYS A 432 8.35 -15.38 -0.69
CA LYS A 432 9.03 -15.08 0.57
C LYS A 432 9.60 -16.34 1.22
N ALA A 433 8.90 -17.48 1.11
CA ALA A 433 9.37 -18.77 1.59
C ALA A 433 10.49 -19.38 0.73
N GLY A 434 10.84 -18.78 -0.41
CA GLY A 434 11.86 -19.30 -1.33
C GLY A 434 11.40 -20.52 -2.15
N ASN A 435 10.10 -20.85 -2.12
CA ASN A 435 9.56 -21.98 -2.87
C ASN A 435 9.16 -21.54 -4.30
N LEU A 436 10.16 -21.48 -5.19
CA LEU A 436 9.99 -20.96 -6.55
C LEU A 436 8.92 -21.72 -7.35
N GLU A 437 8.88 -23.05 -7.27
CA GLU A 437 7.97 -23.84 -8.10
C GLU A 437 6.51 -23.63 -7.72
N ARG A 438 6.19 -23.62 -6.42
CA ARG A 438 4.83 -23.26 -5.95
C ARG A 438 4.47 -21.81 -6.26
N ALA A 439 5.43 -20.88 -6.22
CA ALA A 439 5.20 -19.50 -6.63
C ALA A 439 4.84 -19.39 -8.13
N LYS A 440 5.51 -20.15 -9.01
CA LYS A 440 5.19 -20.22 -10.43
C LYS A 440 3.79 -20.79 -10.67
N GLU A 441 3.46 -21.90 -10.00
CA GLU A 441 2.13 -22.52 -10.10
C GLU A 441 1.02 -21.54 -9.69
N ALA A 442 1.19 -20.83 -8.57
CA ALA A 442 0.24 -19.81 -8.13
C ALA A 442 0.14 -18.62 -9.10
N PHE A 443 1.27 -18.18 -9.66
CA PHE A 443 1.31 -17.07 -10.62
C PHE A 443 0.62 -17.42 -11.94
N GLU A 444 0.89 -18.60 -12.50
CA GLU A 444 0.22 -19.08 -13.70
C GLU A 444 -1.25 -19.44 -13.45
N GLY A 445 -1.57 -19.95 -12.26
CA GLY A 445 -2.94 -20.15 -11.79
C GLY A 445 -3.74 -18.85 -11.85
N LEU A 446 -3.21 -17.77 -11.27
CA LEU A 446 -3.80 -16.43 -11.31
C LEU A 446 -4.07 -15.97 -12.76
N ARG A 447 -3.10 -16.16 -13.66
CA ARG A 447 -3.24 -15.79 -15.08
C ARG A 447 -4.27 -16.65 -15.82
N SER A 448 -4.29 -17.95 -15.57
CA SER A 448 -5.19 -18.91 -16.22
C SER A 448 -6.67 -18.65 -15.89
N GLN A 449 -6.93 -18.09 -14.71
CA GLN A 449 -8.26 -17.64 -14.26
C GLN A 449 -8.69 -16.30 -14.90
N GLY A 450 -7.85 -15.70 -15.74
CA GLY A 450 -8.13 -14.43 -16.42
C GLY A 450 -7.80 -13.19 -15.58
N PHE A 451 -7.22 -13.34 -14.38
CA PHE A 451 -6.77 -12.20 -13.60
C PHE A 451 -5.49 -11.60 -14.18
N GLN A 452 -5.41 -10.27 -14.16
CA GLN A 452 -4.21 -9.55 -14.54
C GLN A 452 -3.32 -9.36 -13.30
N PRO A 453 -2.07 -9.87 -13.30
CA PRO A 453 -1.15 -9.62 -12.21
C PRO A 453 -0.89 -8.11 -12.06
N ASP A 454 -0.97 -7.61 -10.84
CA ASP A 454 -0.62 -6.23 -10.53
C ASP A 454 0.89 -6.08 -10.25
N THR A 455 1.32 -4.84 -9.96
CA THR A 455 2.70 -4.52 -9.58
C THR A 455 3.23 -5.39 -8.45
N ARG A 456 2.40 -5.69 -7.44
CA ARG A 456 2.83 -6.45 -6.25
C ARG A 456 3.07 -7.92 -6.59
N VAL A 457 2.22 -8.52 -7.43
CA VAL A 457 2.39 -9.90 -7.89
C VAL A 457 3.65 -10.01 -8.75
N TYR A 458 3.85 -9.11 -9.71
CA TYR A 458 5.06 -9.07 -10.54
C TYR A 458 6.33 -8.92 -9.69
N ASN A 459 6.35 -7.94 -8.77
CA ASN A 459 7.50 -7.74 -7.89
C ASN A 459 7.82 -8.99 -7.06
N SER A 460 6.79 -9.63 -6.49
CA SER A 460 6.97 -10.86 -5.70
C SER A 460 7.56 -11.98 -6.55
N MET A 461 7.09 -12.15 -7.78
CA MET A 461 7.58 -13.20 -8.67
C MET A 461 9.00 -12.93 -9.18
N ILE A 462 9.33 -11.67 -9.50
CA ILE A 462 10.70 -11.28 -9.89
C ILE A 462 11.67 -11.54 -8.72
N MET A 463 11.29 -11.18 -7.50
CA MET A 463 12.09 -11.47 -6.31
C MET A 463 12.26 -12.98 -6.07
N ALA A 464 11.23 -13.79 -6.33
CA ALA A 464 11.33 -15.25 -6.26
C ALA A 464 12.42 -15.77 -7.22
N TYR A 465 12.44 -15.28 -8.47
CA TYR A 465 13.49 -15.63 -9.44
C TYR A 465 14.88 -15.15 -9.01
N VAL A 466 15.00 -13.94 -8.46
CA VAL A 466 16.27 -13.41 -7.96
C VAL A 466 16.81 -14.27 -6.82
N ASN A 467 15.98 -14.59 -5.83
CA ASN A 467 16.33 -15.39 -4.67
C ASN A 467 16.69 -16.84 -5.03
N ALA A 468 15.99 -17.41 -6.02
CA ALA A 468 16.31 -18.74 -6.57
C ALA A 468 17.55 -18.73 -7.49
N GLY A 469 18.21 -17.59 -7.65
CA GLY A 469 19.40 -17.48 -8.47
C GLY A 469 19.14 -17.60 -9.98
N GLN A 470 18.01 -17.08 -10.45
CA GLN A 470 17.62 -17.06 -11.85
C GLN A 470 17.28 -15.63 -12.33
N PRO A 471 18.18 -14.64 -12.19
CA PRO A 471 17.89 -13.24 -12.46
C PRO A 471 17.52 -12.94 -13.93
N LYS A 472 17.94 -13.79 -14.89
CA LYS A 472 17.55 -13.65 -16.30
C LYS A 472 16.05 -13.86 -16.53
N LEU A 473 15.43 -14.79 -15.81
CA LEU A 473 13.98 -14.99 -15.86
C LEU A 473 13.25 -13.85 -15.15
N GLY A 474 13.82 -13.35 -14.04
CA GLY A 474 13.35 -12.12 -13.39
C GLY A 474 13.39 -10.89 -14.32
N GLU A 475 14.48 -10.70 -15.07
CA GLU A 475 14.59 -9.65 -16.10
C GLU A 475 13.55 -9.83 -17.21
N SER A 476 13.29 -11.06 -17.66
CA SER A 476 12.24 -11.35 -18.65
C SER A 476 10.85 -10.94 -18.14
N LEU A 477 10.55 -11.25 -16.87
CA LEU A 477 9.27 -10.92 -16.27
C LEU A 477 9.13 -9.40 -16.01
N MET A 478 10.22 -8.71 -15.68
CA MET A 478 10.27 -7.25 -15.62
C MET A 478 9.96 -6.61 -16.97
N ARG A 479 10.50 -7.15 -18.07
CA ARG A 479 10.18 -6.66 -19.43
C ARG A 479 8.72 -6.92 -19.82
N GLU A 480 8.15 -8.05 -19.40
CA GLU A 480 6.71 -8.32 -19.57
C GLU A 480 5.86 -7.29 -18.81
N MET A 481 6.24 -6.98 -17.56
CA MET A 481 5.60 -5.95 -16.74
C MET A 481 5.64 -4.57 -17.42
N GLU A 482 6.80 -4.16 -17.95
CA GLU A 482 6.96 -2.91 -18.72
C GLU A 482 6.12 -2.91 -20.01
N ALA A 483 6.05 -4.03 -20.74
CA ALA A 483 5.24 -4.16 -21.96
C ALA A 483 3.73 -4.07 -21.70
N ARG A 484 3.29 -4.19 -20.45
CA ARG A 484 1.90 -3.98 -20.00
C ARG A 484 1.69 -2.59 -19.39
N ASP A 485 2.63 -1.66 -19.61
CA ASP A 485 2.62 -0.31 -19.04
C ASP A 485 2.64 -0.28 -17.49
N ILE A 486 3.05 -1.39 -16.85
CA ILE A 486 3.24 -1.46 -15.40
C ILE A 486 4.69 -1.10 -15.08
N LYS A 487 4.91 -0.07 -14.28
CA LYS A 487 6.26 0.44 -13.98
C LYS A 487 6.95 -0.40 -12.90
N PRO A 488 8.13 -1.00 -13.16
CA PRO A 488 8.90 -1.66 -12.12
C PRO A 488 9.33 -0.68 -11.03
N THR A 489 9.40 -1.15 -9.79
CA THR A 489 9.87 -0.34 -8.67
C THR A 489 11.41 -0.26 -8.68
N LYS A 490 11.95 0.79 -8.06
CA LYS A 490 13.41 0.95 -7.88
C LYS A 490 14.05 -0.30 -7.23
N GLU A 491 13.35 -0.90 -6.27
CA GLU A 491 13.79 -2.11 -5.56
C GLU A 491 14.03 -3.29 -6.49
N ILE A 492 13.20 -3.47 -7.52
CA ILE A 492 13.36 -4.55 -8.50
C ILE A 492 14.59 -4.35 -9.37
N TYR A 493 14.81 -3.14 -9.88
CA TYR A 493 16.04 -2.83 -10.64
C TYR A 493 17.28 -3.07 -9.79
N MET A 494 17.29 -2.62 -8.53
CA MET A 494 18.42 -2.82 -7.61
C MET A 494 18.66 -4.31 -7.31
N SER A 495 17.60 -5.08 -7.06
CA SER A 495 17.69 -6.51 -6.75
C SER A 495 18.22 -7.32 -7.94
N LEU A 496 17.74 -7.02 -9.15
CA LEU A 496 18.26 -7.64 -10.38
C LEU A 496 19.73 -7.24 -10.63
N LEU A 497 20.05 -5.95 -10.48
CA LEU A 497 21.42 -5.44 -10.64
C LEU A 497 22.38 -6.13 -9.66
N GLN A 498 21.99 -6.24 -8.39
CA GLN A 498 22.76 -6.93 -7.36
C GLN A 498 22.97 -8.40 -7.70
N SER A 499 21.91 -9.09 -8.14
CA SER A 499 21.98 -10.51 -8.52
C SER A 499 22.91 -10.74 -9.72
N PHE A 500 22.88 -9.87 -10.72
CA PHE A 500 23.82 -9.93 -11.85
C PHE A 500 25.25 -9.59 -11.44
N ALA A 501 25.43 -8.60 -10.55
CA ALA A 501 26.74 -8.19 -10.05
C ALA A 501 27.46 -9.30 -9.28
N GLN A 502 26.77 -9.97 -8.35
CA GLN A 502 27.30 -11.09 -7.57
C GLN A 502 27.77 -12.26 -8.46
N ARG A 503 27.19 -12.39 -9.65
CA ARG A 503 27.53 -13.44 -10.64
C ARG A 503 28.61 -13.01 -11.62
N GLY A 504 29.01 -11.75 -11.62
CA GLY A 504 29.85 -11.16 -12.66
C GLY A 504 29.21 -11.14 -14.05
N ASP A 505 27.87 -11.20 -14.16
CA ASP A 505 27.16 -11.05 -15.44
C ASP A 505 27.07 -9.57 -15.79
N VAL A 506 28.17 -9.04 -16.34
CA VAL A 506 28.32 -7.65 -16.78
C VAL A 506 27.22 -7.25 -17.76
N GLY A 507 26.86 -8.14 -18.69
CA GLY A 507 25.84 -7.86 -19.70
C GLY A 507 24.47 -7.61 -19.06
N GLY A 508 24.08 -8.45 -18.10
CA GLY A 508 22.86 -8.24 -17.30
C GLY A 508 22.92 -6.96 -16.46
N ALA A 509 24.00 -6.77 -15.71
CA ALA A 509 24.16 -5.61 -14.83
C ALA A 509 24.09 -4.27 -15.59
N GLN A 510 24.80 -4.14 -16.72
CA GLN A 510 24.75 -2.94 -17.54
C GLN A 510 23.37 -2.68 -18.13
N ARG A 511 22.69 -3.72 -18.64
CA ARG A 511 21.33 -3.58 -19.19
C ARG A 511 20.38 -3.05 -18.12
N ILE A 512 20.33 -3.70 -16.96
CA ILE A 512 19.46 -3.27 -15.85
C ILE A 512 19.78 -1.85 -15.40
N SER A 513 21.06 -1.51 -15.23
CA SER A 513 21.45 -0.14 -14.85
C SER A 513 21.04 0.90 -15.90
N THR A 514 21.12 0.56 -17.18
CA THR A 514 20.74 1.46 -18.27
C THR A 514 19.22 1.63 -18.32
N THR A 515 18.45 0.54 -18.22
CA THR A 515 16.98 0.59 -18.16
C THR A 515 16.51 1.38 -16.93
N MET A 516 17.15 1.19 -15.77
CA MET A 516 16.87 1.95 -14.55
C MET A 516 17.04 3.47 -14.76
N GLN A 517 18.08 3.89 -15.48
CA GLN A 517 18.28 5.31 -15.81
C GLN A 517 17.22 5.84 -16.78
N PHE A 518 16.86 5.06 -17.81
CA PHE A 518 15.78 5.43 -18.75
C PHE A 518 14.41 5.48 -18.07
N ALA A 519 14.18 4.70 -17.02
CA ALA A 519 12.99 4.78 -16.17
C ALA A 519 12.97 6.02 -15.27
N GLY A 520 14.01 6.87 -15.30
CA GLY A 520 14.10 8.13 -14.57
C GLY A 520 14.76 8.02 -13.19
N PHE A 521 15.28 6.85 -12.82
CA PHE A 521 16.01 6.69 -11.57
C PHE A 521 17.46 7.13 -11.73
N GLN A 522 17.86 8.14 -10.96
CA GLN A 522 19.24 8.63 -10.97
C GLN A 522 20.21 7.57 -10.44
N PRO A 523 21.43 7.46 -11.02
CA PRO A 523 22.48 6.60 -10.50
C PRO A 523 22.77 6.92 -9.03
N SER A 524 22.61 5.93 -8.16
CA SER A 524 22.99 5.99 -6.75
C SER A 524 24.39 5.43 -6.54
N LEU A 525 25.03 5.80 -5.43
CA LEU A 525 26.30 5.20 -4.98
C LEU A 525 26.23 3.67 -5.00
N GLU A 526 25.12 3.10 -4.51
CA GLU A 526 24.91 1.66 -4.48
C GLU A 526 24.85 1.06 -5.88
N SER A 527 24.05 1.61 -6.80
CA SER A 527 23.97 1.10 -8.18
C SER A 527 25.31 1.17 -8.92
N CYS A 528 26.10 2.22 -8.70
CA CYS A 528 27.43 2.33 -9.27
C CYS A 528 28.40 1.31 -8.67
N THR A 529 28.33 1.10 -7.35
CA THR A 529 29.13 0.10 -6.63
C THR A 529 28.86 -1.31 -7.16
N LEU A 530 27.59 -1.64 -7.43
CA LEU A 530 27.21 -2.94 -8.01
C LEU A 530 27.75 -3.12 -9.44
N LEU A 531 27.86 -2.06 -10.24
CA LEU A 531 28.53 -2.13 -11.55
C LEU A 531 30.03 -2.40 -11.39
N VAL A 532 30.71 -1.70 -10.47
CA VAL A 532 32.13 -1.94 -10.17
C VAL A 532 32.34 -3.39 -9.72
N GLU A 533 31.46 -3.91 -8.86
CA GLU A 533 31.48 -5.31 -8.41
C GLU A 533 31.25 -6.28 -9.57
N ALA A 534 30.28 -6.02 -10.46
CA ALA A 534 30.02 -6.87 -11.63
C ALA A 534 31.26 -7.03 -12.52
N TYR A 535 31.92 -5.91 -12.86
CA TYR A 535 33.16 -5.92 -13.64
C TYR A 535 34.33 -6.54 -12.89
N GLY A 536 34.44 -6.27 -11.59
CA GLY A 536 35.44 -6.90 -10.71
C GLY A 536 35.27 -8.41 -10.67
N GLN A 537 34.03 -8.91 -10.61
CA GLN A 537 33.74 -10.33 -10.64
C GLN A 537 34.07 -10.97 -11.99
N ALA A 538 33.77 -10.28 -13.11
CA ALA A 538 34.17 -10.70 -14.45
C ALA A 538 35.69 -10.64 -14.70
N GLY A 539 36.46 -9.98 -13.82
CA GLY A 539 37.90 -9.82 -13.97
C GLY A 539 38.28 -8.77 -15.03
N ASP A 540 37.44 -7.75 -15.23
CA ASP A 540 37.71 -6.61 -16.10
C ASP A 540 37.96 -5.34 -15.26
N PRO A 541 39.20 -5.13 -14.78
CA PRO A 541 39.51 -3.97 -13.93
C PRO A 541 39.48 -2.64 -14.68
N GLU A 542 39.55 -2.61 -16.01
CA GLU A 542 39.50 -1.37 -16.77
C GLU A 542 38.08 -0.81 -16.77
N GLN A 543 37.09 -1.66 -17.05
CA GLN A 543 35.70 -1.24 -17.01
C GLN A 543 35.18 -1.03 -15.57
N ALA A 544 35.70 -1.79 -14.61
CA ALA A 544 35.47 -1.51 -13.19
C ALA A 544 35.96 -0.08 -12.84
N ARG A 545 37.15 0.30 -13.31
CA ARG A 545 37.70 1.64 -13.10
C ARG A 545 36.85 2.72 -13.77
N ASN A 546 36.42 2.50 -15.01
CA ASN A 546 35.55 3.44 -15.71
C ASN A 546 34.23 3.69 -14.94
N SER A 547 33.64 2.64 -14.36
CA SER A 547 32.42 2.74 -13.55
C SER A 547 32.69 3.47 -12.22
N PHE A 548 33.85 3.23 -11.61
CA PHE A 548 34.29 3.93 -10.40
C PHE A 548 34.51 5.43 -10.64
N ASP A 549 35.18 5.78 -11.74
CA ASP A 549 35.40 7.19 -12.10
C ASP A 549 34.08 7.88 -12.53
N TYR A 550 33.17 7.16 -13.20
CA TYR A 550 31.82 7.65 -13.51
C TYR A 550 31.04 8.00 -12.24
N MET A 551 31.11 7.16 -11.20
CA MET A 551 30.50 7.42 -9.90
C MET A 551 30.99 8.72 -9.27
N ILE A 552 32.31 8.98 -9.32
CA ILE A 552 32.89 10.26 -8.85
C ILE A 552 32.38 11.42 -9.70
N LYS A 553 32.33 11.24 -11.03
CA LYS A 553 31.86 12.27 -11.97
C LYS A 553 30.41 12.69 -11.74
N VAL A 554 29.54 11.76 -11.35
CA VAL A 554 28.14 12.07 -11.01
C VAL A 554 27.98 12.64 -9.59
N GLY A 555 29.08 12.85 -8.86
CA GLY A 555 29.11 13.54 -7.57
C GLY A 555 29.07 12.63 -6.34
N HIS A 556 29.14 11.30 -6.51
CA HIS A 556 29.17 10.36 -5.38
C HIS A 556 30.60 10.16 -4.89
N ARG A 557 30.76 10.10 -3.56
CA ARG A 557 32.04 9.72 -2.95
C ARG A 557 32.11 8.19 -2.82
N PRO A 558 33.19 7.53 -3.27
CA PRO A 558 33.37 6.10 -3.04
C PRO A 558 33.34 5.77 -1.55
N ASP A 559 32.59 4.74 -1.18
CA ASP A 559 32.62 4.17 0.15
C ASP A 559 33.64 3.02 0.23
N ASP A 560 33.82 2.48 1.43
CA ASP A 560 34.76 1.38 1.67
C ASP A 560 34.40 0.12 0.87
N ARG A 561 33.11 -0.17 0.69
CA ARG A 561 32.65 -1.32 -0.09
C ARG A 561 33.02 -1.17 -1.57
N CYS A 562 32.77 -0.02 -2.18
CA CYS A 562 33.11 0.25 -3.57
C CYS A 562 34.62 0.22 -3.81
N THR A 563 35.39 0.79 -2.88
CA THR A 563 36.85 0.74 -2.93
C THR A 563 37.34 -0.70 -2.82
N ALA A 564 36.83 -1.49 -1.87
CA ALA A 564 37.15 -2.91 -1.75
C ALA A 564 36.86 -3.69 -3.03
N SER A 565 35.69 -3.48 -3.67
CA SER A 565 35.35 -4.09 -4.96
C SER A 565 36.34 -3.72 -6.07
N MET A 566 36.79 -2.46 -6.11
CA MET A 566 37.79 -2.00 -7.08
C MET A 566 39.17 -2.63 -6.82
N ILE A 567 39.58 -2.75 -5.56
CA ILE A 567 40.83 -3.44 -5.20
C ILE A 567 40.76 -4.93 -5.54
N ALA A 568 39.64 -5.58 -5.29
CA ALA A 568 39.41 -6.98 -5.69
C ALA A 568 39.46 -7.16 -7.22
N ALA A 569 38.96 -6.19 -7.99
CA ALA A 569 39.09 -6.19 -9.45
C ALA A 569 40.57 -6.15 -9.90
N TYR A 570 41.39 -5.29 -9.28
CA TYR A 570 42.83 -5.24 -9.55
C TYR A 570 43.57 -6.50 -9.08
N GLU A 571 43.15 -7.10 -7.97
CA GLU A 571 43.69 -8.35 -7.46
C GLU A 571 43.59 -9.48 -8.50
N LYS A 572 42.44 -9.64 -9.16
CA LYS A 572 42.24 -10.71 -10.16
C LYS A 572 43.21 -10.66 -11.34
N LYS A 573 43.77 -9.49 -11.64
CA LYS A 573 44.82 -9.29 -12.67
C LYS A 573 46.21 -9.02 -12.08
N ASN A 574 46.36 -9.14 -10.76
CA ASN A 574 47.57 -8.89 -10.01
C ASN A 574 48.19 -7.49 -10.26
N LEU A 575 47.34 -6.47 -10.36
CA LEU A 575 47.72 -5.07 -10.64
C LEU A 575 47.94 -4.27 -9.35
N LEU A 576 48.85 -4.75 -8.49
CA LEU A 576 49.07 -4.19 -7.14
C LEU A 576 49.52 -2.72 -7.16
N ASP A 577 50.31 -2.34 -8.15
CA ASP A 577 50.73 -0.96 -8.38
C ASP A 577 49.55 -0.02 -8.62
N LYS A 578 48.59 -0.41 -9.47
CA LYS A 578 47.37 0.37 -9.73
C LYS A 578 46.48 0.47 -8.49
N ALA A 579 46.35 -0.64 -7.75
CA ALA A 579 45.58 -0.68 -6.50
C ALA A 579 46.14 0.28 -5.45
N LEU A 580 47.46 0.23 -5.19
CA LEU A 580 48.11 1.12 -4.23
C LEU A 580 48.06 2.59 -4.67
N ASN A 581 48.25 2.87 -5.97
CA ASN A 581 48.14 4.23 -6.51
C ASN A 581 46.73 4.81 -6.34
N LEU A 582 45.68 3.99 -6.54
CA LEU A 582 44.30 4.41 -6.29
C LEU A 582 44.09 4.74 -4.81
N LEU A 583 44.55 3.89 -3.88
CA LEU A 583 44.40 4.16 -2.45
C LEU A 583 45.13 5.43 -2.01
N LEU A 584 46.35 5.64 -2.50
CA LEU A 584 47.10 6.88 -2.24
C LEU A 584 46.41 8.13 -2.83
N GLN A 585 45.68 7.99 -3.93
CA GLN A 585 44.88 9.07 -4.49
C GLN A 585 43.68 9.36 -3.59
N LEU A 586 42.92 8.34 -3.20
CA LEU A 586 41.75 8.48 -2.34
C LEU A 586 42.12 9.06 -0.96
N GLU A 587 43.25 8.63 -0.38
CA GLU A 587 43.75 9.16 0.89
C GLU A 587 44.07 10.66 0.80
N LYS A 588 44.64 11.13 -0.33
CA LYS A 588 44.85 12.57 -0.57
C LYS A 588 43.54 13.34 -0.67
N ASP A 589 42.49 12.70 -1.16
CA ASP A 589 41.14 13.26 -1.26
C ASP A 589 40.38 13.16 0.09
N GLY A 590 41.03 12.68 1.15
CA GLY A 590 40.49 12.59 2.52
C GLY A 590 39.67 11.34 2.79
N PHE A 591 39.77 10.30 1.96
CA PHE A 591 39.16 9.00 2.20
C PHE A 591 40.08 8.10 3.01
N GLU A 592 39.56 7.54 4.10
CA GLU A 592 40.27 6.56 4.92
C GLU A 592 39.74 5.15 4.59
N PRO A 593 40.60 4.22 4.14
CA PRO A 593 40.18 2.84 3.90
C PRO A 593 39.65 2.19 5.19
N GLY A 594 38.53 1.48 5.06
CA GLY A 594 37.90 0.74 6.14
C GLY A 594 38.23 -0.76 6.11
N VAL A 595 37.49 -1.50 6.92
CA VAL A 595 37.71 -2.94 7.14
C VAL A 595 37.54 -3.77 5.87
N ALA A 596 36.61 -3.42 4.98
CA ALA A 596 36.38 -4.18 3.74
C ALA A 596 37.58 -4.04 2.80
N THR A 597 38.11 -2.82 2.62
CA THR A 597 39.29 -2.59 1.77
C THR A 597 40.52 -3.27 2.35
N TYR A 598 40.76 -3.15 3.66
CA TYR A 598 41.89 -3.84 4.30
C TYR A 598 41.75 -5.36 4.25
N ALA A 599 40.55 -5.91 4.39
CA ALA A 599 40.31 -7.35 4.29
C ALA A 599 40.74 -7.91 2.91
N VAL A 600 40.37 -7.23 1.82
CA VAL A 600 40.79 -7.62 0.46
C VAL A 600 42.31 -7.53 0.30
N LEU A 601 42.93 -6.46 0.80
CA LEU A 601 44.38 -6.31 0.74
C LEU A 601 45.12 -7.36 1.57
N VAL A 602 44.65 -7.70 2.77
CA VAL A 602 45.23 -8.76 3.60
C VAL A 602 45.13 -10.11 2.90
N ASP A 603 43.98 -10.44 2.29
CA ASP A 603 43.83 -11.67 1.50
C ASP A 603 44.85 -11.71 0.34
N TRP A 604 44.94 -10.63 -0.42
CA TRP A 604 45.83 -10.53 -1.57
C TRP A 604 47.31 -10.60 -1.16
N LEU A 605 47.74 -9.84 -0.16
CA LEU A 605 49.11 -9.90 0.38
C LEU A 605 49.43 -11.28 0.97
N GLY A 606 48.45 -11.94 1.58
CA GLY A 606 48.55 -13.32 2.04
C GLY A 606 48.78 -14.32 0.90
N LYS A 607 48.09 -14.16 -0.25
CA LYS A 607 48.36 -14.94 -1.48
C LYS A 607 49.78 -14.69 -2.01
N LEU A 608 50.28 -13.46 -1.88
CA LEU A 608 51.64 -13.08 -2.27
C LEU A 608 52.72 -13.43 -1.24
N GLN A 609 52.34 -14.00 -0.09
CA GLN A 609 53.24 -14.33 1.04
C GLN A 609 54.02 -13.11 1.58
N LEU A 610 53.40 -11.94 1.55
CA LEU A 610 53.89 -10.70 2.16
C LEU A 610 53.38 -10.58 3.60
N VAL A 611 53.92 -11.42 4.49
CA VAL A 611 53.43 -11.61 5.87
C VAL A 611 53.52 -10.32 6.70
N ASP A 612 54.68 -9.65 6.68
CA ASP A 612 54.89 -8.44 7.50
C ASP A 612 53.93 -7.32 7.09
N GLU A 613 53.73 -7.14 5.78
CA GLU A 613 52.84 -6.13 5.24
C GLU A 613 51.37 -6.45 5.53
N ALA A 614 50.96 -7.73 5.44
CA ALA A 614 49.62 -8.17 5.82
C ALA A 614 49.34 -7.96 7.32
N GLU A 615 50.32 -8.25 8.19
CA GLU A 615 50.21 -8.02 9.64
C GLU A 615 50.06 -6.54 10.00
N GLN A 616 50.73 -5.64 9.28
CA GLN A 616 50.54 -4.20 9.47
C GLN A 616 49.10 -3.77 9.17
N LEU A 617 48.49 -4.31 8.12
CA LEU A 617 47.09 -4.01 7.79
C LEU A 617 46.10 -4.62 8.80
N LEU A 618 46.40 -5.80 9.37
CA LEU A 618 45.62 -6.34 10.49
C LEU A 618 45.68 -5.43 11.72
N GLY A 619 46.85 -4.82 11.99
CA GLY A 619 47.00 -3.81 13.04
C GLY A 619 46.06 -2.62 12.81
N LYS A 620 45.97 -2.12 11.57
CA LYS A 620 45.03 -1.04 11.21
C LYS A 620 43.56 -1.42 11.40
N ILE A 621 43.18 -2.66 11.06
CA ILE A 621 41.81 -3.17 11.34
C ILE A 621 41.54 -3.15 12.85
N ALA A 622 42.49 -3.59 13.66
CA ALA A 622 42.35 -3.59 15.12
C ALA A 622 42.30 -2.16 15.72
N GLU A 623 43.05 -1.20 15.16
CA GLU A 623 43.03 0.21 15.55
C GLU A 623 41.66 0.87 15.29
N GLN A 624 40.91 0.40 14.29
CA GLN A 624 39.53 0.84 14.03
C GLN A 624 38.51 0.29 15.04
N GLY A 625 38.93 -0.60 15.95
CA GLY A 625 38.06 -1.20 16.98
C GLY A 625 37.16 -2.32 16.46
N GLU A 626 37.36 -2.77 15.21
CA GLU A 626 36.58 -3.83 14.59
C GLU A 626 37.35 -5.16 14.55
N ALA A 627 36.64 -6.27 14.70
CA ALA A 627 37.24 -7.59 14.54
C ALA A 627 37.41 -7.92 13.05
N PRO A 628 38.54 -8.54 12.63
CA PRO A 628 38.71 -8.97 11.25
C PRO A 628 37.56 -9.87 10.78
N PRO A 629 37.02 -9.65 9.56
CA PRO A 629 35.99 -10.50 8.99
C PRO A 629 36.42 -11.96 8.94
N PHE A 630 35.47 -12.90 9.06
CA PHE A 630 35.77 -14.34 9.09
C PHE A 630 36.61 -14.81 7.88
N LYS A 631 36.32 -14.31 6.68
CA LYS A 631 37.09 -14.60 5.46
C LYS A 631 38.58 -14.23 5.59
N VAL A 632 38.92 -13.19 6.35
CA VAL A 632 40.32 -12.84 6.60
C VAL A 632 41.02 -13.94 7.38
N HIS A 633 40.37 -14.60 8.34
CA HIS A 633 40.97 -15.71 9.09
C HIS A 633 41.29 -16.93 8.22
N VAL A 634 40.47 -17.21 7.19
CA VAL A 634 40.79 -18.23 6.17
C VAL A 634 42.10 -17.87 5.45
N SER A 635 42.23 -16.62 5.01
CA SER A 635 43.44 -16.11 4.35
C SER A 635 44.67 -16.14 5.27
N LEU A 636 44.50 -15.79 6.56
CA LEU A 636 45.57 -15.83 7.55
C LEU A 636 46.01 -17.25 7.88
N CYS A 637 45.08 -18.21 7.98
CA CYS A 637 45.39 -19.60 8.20
C CYS A 637 46.27 -20.15 7.07
N ASP A 638 45.87 -19.91 5.82
CA ASP A 638 46.63 -20.26 4.62
C ASP A 638 48.00 -19.57 4.59
N MET A 639 48.05 -18.26 4.86
CA MET A 639 49.27 -17.47 4.87
C MET A 639 50.28 -17.94 5.94
N TYR A 640 49.87 -18.03 7.21
CA TYR A 640 50.75 -18.41 8.31
C TYR A 640 51.21 -19.86 8.21
N SER A 641 50.35 -20.75 7.69
CA SER A 641 50.72 -22.14 7.43
C SER A 641 51.86 -22.22 6.41
N ARG A 642 51.73 -21.53 5.27
CA ARG A 642 52.79 -21.48 4.24
C ARG A 642 54.07 -20.80 4.72
N ALA A 643 53.95 -19.78 5.56
CA ALA A 643 55.08 -19.10 6.17
C ALA A 643 55.74 -19.92 7.31
N GLY A 644 55.10 -20.99 7.79
CA GLY A 644 55.58 -21.81 8.89
C GLY A 644 55.51 -21.13 10.27
N VAL A 645 54.63 -20.15 10.46
CA VAL A 645 54.43 -19.43 11.73
C VAL A 645 53.42 -20.17 12.59
N GLU A 646 53.89 -21.24 13.25
CA GLU A 646 53.04 -22.24 13.92
C GLU A 646 52.00 -21.65 14.89
N LYS A 647 52.42 -20.80 15.84
CA LYS A 647 51.50 -20.24 16.85
C LYS A 647 50.35 -19.43 16.24
N LYS A 648 50.64 -18.61 15.24
CA LYS A 648 49.62 -17.77 14.57
C LYS A 648 48.76 -18.61 13.61
N ALA A 649 49.35 -19.61 12.96
CA ALA A 649 48.61 -20.58 12.15
C ALA A 649 47.59 -21.34 13.01
N LEU A 650 47.98 -21.81 14.20
CA LEU A 650 47.09 -22.49 15.15
C LEU A 650 45.96 -21.58 15.63
N GLN A 651 46.24 -20.30 15.95
CA GLN A 651 45.21 -19.33 16.33
C GLN A 651 44.18 -19.11 15.21
N ALA A 652 44.66 -18.89 13.98
CA ALA A 652 43.77 -18.71 12.82
C ALA A 652 42.94 -19.98 12.53
N LEU A 653 43.58 -21.15 12.61
CA LEU A 653 42.94 -22.44 12.42
C LEU A 653 41.85 -22.73 13.46
N GLY A 654 42.09 -22.38 14.74
CA GLY A 654 41.10 -22.51 15.80
C GLY A 654 39.83 -21.67 15.55
N VAL A 655 39.99 -20.44 15.02
CA VAL A 655 38.84 -19.58 14.64
C VAL A 655 38.08 -20.16 13.45
N VAL A 656 38.81 -20.68 12.45
CA VAL A 656 38.24 -21.31 11.25
C VAL A 656 37.43 -22.55 11.62
N GLU A 657 37.92 -23.38 12.55
CA GLU A 657 37.22 -24.59 13.02
C GLU A 657 36.00 -24.31 13.86
N ALA A 658 36.07 -23.30 14.73
CA ALA A 658 34.93 -22.88 15.54
C ALA A 658 33.74 -22.44 14.66
N LYS A 659 34.01 -21.97 13.44
CA LYS A 659 33.01 -21.52 12.47
C LYS A 659 33.02 -22.35 11.18
N LYS A 660 33.34 -23.65 11.29
CA LYS A 660 33.43 -24.58 10.16
C LYS A 660 32.17 -24.66 9.28
N GLU A 661 31.00 -24.33 9.83
CA GLU A 661 29.72 -24.32 9.10
C GLU A 661 29.61 -23.18 8.08
N GLN A 662 30.45 -22.13 8.21
CA GLN A 662 30.46 -20.98 7.29
C GLN A 662 31.46 -21.15 6.13
N LEU A 663 32.21 -22.25 6.09
CA LEU A 663 33.23 -22.49 5.07
C LEU A 663 32.61 -23.10 3.82
N ASN A 664 32.96 -22.54 2.66
CA ASN A 664 32.60 -23.13 1.38
C ASN A 664 33.70 -24.11 0.90
N PRO A 665 33.47 -24.92 -0.15
CA PRO A 665 34.48 -25.86 -0.65
C PRO A 665 35.81 -25.22 -1.03
N GLU A 666 35.78 -24.00 -1.57
CA GLU A 666 37.00 -23.27 -1.97
C GLU A 666 37.84 -22.83 -0.77
N ASP A 667 37.20 -22.43 0.32
CA ASP A 667 37.86 -22.06 1.57
C ASP A 667 38.57 -23.27 2.19
N PHE A 668 37.88 -24.41 2.26
CA PHE A 668 38.47 -25.67 2.73
C PHE A 668 39.67 -26.06 1.87
N GLU A 669 39.52 -26.06 0.55
CA GLU A 669 40.60 -26.42 -0.37
C GLU A 669 41.81 -25.48 -0.20
N ARG A 670 41.58 -24.18 -0.01
CA ARG A 670 42.63 -23.21 0.24
C ARG A 670 43.38 -23.48 1.53
N ILE A 671 42.67 -23.69 2.64
CA ILE A 671 43.27 -23.99 3.95
C ILE A 671 44.10 -25.28 3.88
N ILE A 672 43.55 -26.34 3.31
CA ILE A 672 44.22 -27.64 3.19
C ILE A 672 45.49 -27.50 2.34
N LYS A 673 45.43 -26.81 1.20
CA LYS A 673 46.62 -26.51 0.38
C LYS A 673 47.68 -25.72 1.15
N GLY A 674 47.25 -24.72 1.93
CA GLY A 674 48.13 -23.91 2.78
C GLY A 674 48.85 -24.74 3.85
N LEU A 675 48.12 -25.62 4.54
CA LEU A 675 48.65 -26.54 5.55
C LEU A 675 49.64 -27.55 4.95
N ILE A 676 49.31 -28.14 3.80
CA ILE A 676 50.21 -29.06 3.08
C ILE A 676 51.51 -28.35 2.68
N ALA A 677 51.41 -27.15 2.11
CA ALA A 677 52.57 -26.34 1.73
C ALA A 677 53.43 -25.93 2.94
N GLY A 678 52.81 -25.74 4.12
CA GLY A 678 53.49 -25.52 5.40
C GLY A 678 54.14 -26.76 6.02
N GLY A 679 53.82 -27.96 5.53
CA GLY A 679 54.26 -29.24 6.11
C GLY A 679 53.39 -29.78 7.25
N PHE A 680 52.23 -29.17 7.51
CA PHE A 680 51.26 -29.58 8.54
C PHE A 680 50.26 -30.61 8.00
N VAL A 681 50.78 -31.74 7.52
CA VAL A 681 49.99 -32.75 6.78
C VAL A 681 48.90 -33.39 7.65
N GLN A 682 49.14 -33.55 8.96
CA GLN A 682 48.15 -34.14 9.87
C GLN A 682 46.93 -33.23 10.08
N ASP A 683 47.16 -31.91 10.27
CA ASP A 683 46.09 -30.92 10.36
C ASP A 683 45.32 -30.79 9.04
N ALA A 684 46.04 -30.86 7.91
CA ALA A 684 45.41 -30.88 6.58
C ALA A 684 44.43 -32.06 6.41
N ARG A 685 44.79 -33.27 6.89
CA ARG A 685 43.89 -34.45 6.88
C ARG A 685 42.69 -34.27 7.80
N ARG A 686 42.91 -33.68 8.97
CA ARG A 686 41.81 -33.44 9.93
C ARG A 686 40.78 -32.47 9.35
N ILE A 687 41.22 -31.38 8.74
CA ILE A 687 40.33 -30.42 8.05
C ILE A 687 39.66 -31.04 6.83
N HIS A 688 40.36 -31.89 6.07
CA HIS A 688 39.76 -32.66 4.98
C HIS A 688 38.63 -33.58 5.47
N GLY A 689 38.83 -34.27 6.59
CA GLY A 689 37.77 -35.08 7.21
C GLY A 689 36.57 -34.24 7.64
N VAL A 690 36.78 -33.03 8.17
CA VAL A 690 35.69 -32.09 8.48
C VAL A 690 34.91 -31.70 7.22
N MET A 691 35.61 -31.41 6.12
CA MET A 691 34.98 -31.10 4.82
C MET A 691 34.10 -32.27 4.33
N GLU A 692 34.60 -33.50 4.42
CA GLU A 692 33.84 -34.70 4.02
C GLU A 692 32.61 -34.94 4.91
N THR A 693 32.72 -34.72 6.22
CA THR A 693 31.58 -34.87 7.14
C THR A 693 30.45 -33.87 6.88
N GLN A 694 30.74 -32.73 6.24
CA GLN A 694 29.75 -31.75 5.81
C GLN A 694 29.12 -32.08 4.45
N GLY A 695 29.49 -33.21 3.83
CA GLY A 695 28.97 -33.63 2.54
C GLY A 695 29.51 -32.81 1.36
N LEU A 696 30.60 -32.05 1.55
CA LEU A 696 31.19 -31.23 0.49
C LEU A 696 32.13 -32.06 -0.39
N THR A 697 32.02 -31.91 -1.72
CA THR A 697 32.82 -32.67 -2.68
C THR A 697 34.25 -32.14 -2.76
N THR A 698 35.22 -33.03 -2.56
CA THR A 698 36.66 -32.73 -2.67
C THR A 698 37.11 -32.69 -4.14
N SER A 699 37.85 -31.65 -4.53
CA SER A 699 38.48 -31.56 -5.86
C SER A 699 39.48 -32.70 -6.09
N GLU A 700 39.49 -33.28 -7.30
CA GLU A 700 40.46 -34.33 -7.69
C GLU A 700 41.91 -33.85 -7.54
N GLN A 701 42.17 -32.56 -7.78
CA GLN A 701 43.49 -31.97 -7.61
C GLN A 701 43.93 -31.96 -6.14
N LEU A 702 42.98 -31.74 -5.22
CA LEU A 702 43.23 -31.76 -3.78
C LEU A 702 43.53 -33.18 -3.30
N LYS A 703 42.78 -34.19 -3.78
CA LYS A 703 43.03 -35.60 -3.47
C LYS A 703 44.43 -36.04 -3.89
N ILE A 704 44.85 -35.69 -5.11
CA ILE A 704 46.20 -35.98 -5.62
C ILE A 704 47.28 -35.29 -4.78
N THR A 705 47.04 -34.03 -4.38
CA THR A 705 47.98 -33.26 -3.55
C THR A 705 48.12 -33.87 -2.15
N LEU A 706 47.02 -34.34 -1.55
CA LEU A 706 47.04 -35.04 -0.27
C LEU A 706 47.79 -36.37 -0.37
N MET A 707 47.52 -37.18 -1.40
CA MET A 707 48.19 -38.48 -1.63
C MET A 707 49.69 -38.32 -1.89
N SER A 708 50.10 -37.32 -2.68
CA SER A 708 51.51 -37.06 -2.95
C SER A 708 52.26 -36.53 -1.72
N SER A 709 51.61 -35.73 -0.87
CA SER A 709 52.20 -35.26 0.39
C SER A 709 52.45 -36.37 1.41
N GLN A 710 51.79 -37.53 1.29
CA GLN A 710 52.06 -38.73 2.11
C GLN A 710 53.36 -39.44 1.71
N ALA A 711 53.77 -39.34 0.44
CA ALA A 711 54.98 -40.00 -0.06
C ALA A 711 56.27 -39.21 0.24
N VAL A 712 56.15 -37.91 0.53
CA VAL A 712 57.28 -37.00 0.76
C VAL A 712 57.43 -36.77 2.27
N GLY A 713 58.42 -37.43 2.88
CA GLY A 713 58.67 -37.46 4.34
C GLY A 713 59.13 -36.14 5.00
N ARG A 714 58.54 -34.99 4.67
CA ARG A 714 58.67 -33.73 5.43
C ARG A 714 57.44 -33.53 6.31
N GLU A 715 57.21 -34.42 7.26
CA GLU A 715 56.13 -34.27 8.24
C GLU A 715 56.61 -33.38 9.39
N ARG A 716 56.03 -32.19 9.53
CA ARG A 716 56.12 -31.43 10.79
C ARG A 716 55.13 -32.01 11.80
N PRO A 717 55.41 -31.98 13.11
CA PRO A 717 54.41 -32.32 14.12
C PRO A 717 53.18 -31.43 13.98
N THR A 718 52.03 -31.93 14.45
CA THR A 718 50.76 -31.18 14.46
C THR A 718 50.93 -29.81 15.12
N LEU A 719 50.16 -28.84 14.65
CA LEU A 719 49.96 -27.59 15.37
C LEU A 719 49.42 -27.95 16.76
N ARG A 720 50.25 -27.85 17.81
CA ARG A 720 49.92 -28.16 19.20
C ARG A 720 49.73 -26.90 20.03
#